data_AF-A0A4R5EE82-F1
#
_entry.id   AF-A0A4R5EE82-F1
#
_cell.length_a   1.000
_cell.length_b   1.000
_cell.length_c   1.000
_cell.angle_alpha   90.00
_cell.angle_beta   90.00
_cell.angle_gamma   90.00
#
_symmetry.space_group_name_H-M   'P 1'
#
loop_
_entity.id
_entity.type
_entity.pdbx_description
1 polymer ?
#
loop_
_entity_poly.entity_id
_entity_poly.type
_entity_poly.pdbx_seq_one_letter_code
_entity_poly.pdbx_strand_id
1 'polypeptide(L)'
;MRTVTSLPYAVREDENVWIPVSDGVRLAARIWRPVGSDDEPVPAILEFIPYRKRDLTAVRDSIHHPYMAGHGYACVRVDIRGTGDSEGVLTDEYLERELRDAEEILAWLAAQPWSNGRAGMMGISWGGFNALQVAARRPPGLGAIAALCFSDDRYADDVHYMGGCLLSDNLSWASTMFAYTSCPPDPAVVGERWRDMWHERLEHSGLWLANWLRHQRRDGFWQHGSISENYADVQCPVLAVSGWADGYSNAVFRVLANLRAPTMGLIGPWSHKYPHLGEPGPAIGFLQELVRWWDHWLKGADNGVMDEPRLRIYMQETVPPSTAYQKRPGRWVGERSWPSPRIPIRRYPLERTRIAAEGEQVPREELTVESPLSVGQFAGKWCSYNAPPDLPYDQREEDGGSLVFDSDILDRRCEVLGSPVVRLVLAVTGPDAMVAVRLSDVAPDGRATRVTYGLLNLTHRTDHEMPRRLEPGQRYEVRITLNGMAHAFPPGHRIRLSVSTSYWPLAWPPPRPVRLALYTGPCYLELPVRPIKAPDEPHVSPFGEPEGTPPVPTTLLKSGEEGWTVSRDLVTYKSALHVVKDLGVVRIDDIDMRIARRVTETYGWTGDDFTSVYGDVQWRMGFVRDDWEVNTETRTKLTSTETDFHLHAQLDAYERGNRVHSRNWSVVIPRDHL
;
A
#
# COMPACT_ATOMS: atom_id res chain seq x y z
N MET A 1 -0.38 8.72 -21.51
CA MET A 1 -0.31 10.04 -20.88
C MET A 1 0.26 11.02 -21.89
N ARG A 2 -0.39 12.17 -22.06
CA ARG A 2 0.01 13.24 -22.95
C ARG A 2 0.98 14.18 -22.24
N THR A 3 2.15 14.39 -22.81
CA THR A 3 3.11 15.37 -22.30
C THR A 3 2.68 16.79 -22.69
N VAL A 4 2.66 17.70 -21.72
CA VAL A 4 2.28 19.12 -21.92
C VAL A 4 3.49 20.02 -21.64
N THR A 5 3.81 20.90 -22.58
CA THR A 5 4.93 21.85 -22.49
C THR A 5 4.49 23.32 -22.45
N SER A 6 3.21 23.60 -22.69
CA SER A 6 2.60 24.92 -22.58
C SER A 6 1.59 24.89 -21.43
N LEU A 7 1.92 25.62 -20.37
CA LEU A 7 1.09 25.75 -19.16
C LEU A 7 0.68 27.23 -18.98
N PRO A 8 -0.40 27.52 -18.23
CA PRO A 8 -0.87 28.89 -18.00
C PRO A 8 0.20 29.85 -17.46
N TYR A 9 1.11 29.35 -16.61
CA TYR A 9 2.21 30.11 -16.04
C TYR A 9 3.55 29.50 -16.41
N ALA A 10 4.53 30.34 -16.73
CA ALA A 10 5.93 29.92 -16.82
C ALA A 10 6.43 29.51 -15.42
N VAL A 11 7.14 28.40 -15.36
CA VAL A 11 7.64 27.81 -14.10
C VAL A 11 9.14 28.02 -13.99
N ARG A 12 9.58 28.45 -12.82
CA ARG A 12 10.98 28.41 -12.37
C ARG A 12 11.17 27.26 -11.41
N GLU A 13 12.36 26.69 -11.44
CA GLU A 13 12.77 25.62 -10.54
C GLU A 13 13.92 26.09 -9.67
N ASP A 14 13.80 25.91 -8.36
CA ASP A 14 14.87 26.02 -7.39
C ASP A 14 15.30 24.58 -7.01
N GLU A 15 16.41 24.09 -7.59
CA GLU A 15 16.84 22.67 -7.53
C GLU A 15 17.06 22.18 -6.09
N ASN A 16 17.65 23.04 -5.24
CA ASN A 16 17.86 22.77 -3.83
C ASN A 16 17.67 24.02 -2.97
N VAL A 17 16.78 23.92 -1.98
CA VAL A 17 16.51 24.93 -0.96
C VAL A 17 16.64 24.27 0.42
N TRP A 18 17.33 24.94 1.34
CA TRP A 18 17.48 24.46 2.71
C TRP A 18 16.38 25.04 3.62
N ILE A 19 15.62 24.18 4.25
CA ILE A 19 14.60 24.53 5.25
C ILE A 19 15.17 24.21 6.64
N PRO A 20 15.54 25.22 7.45
CA PRO A 20 15.97 25.00 8.82
C PRO A 20 14.76 24.65 9.70
N VAL A 21 14.91 23.63 10.53
CA VAL A 21 13.95 23.28 11.59
C VAL A 21 14.55 23.57 12.97
N SER A 22 13.69 23.60 13.99
CA SER A 22 13.96 24.19 15.31
C SER A 22 15.13 23.55 16.06
N ASP A 23 15.45 22.29 15.76
CA ASP A 23 16.54 21.55 16.38
C ASP A 23 17.88 21.70 15.65
N GLY A 24 17.96 22.60 14.67
CA GLY A 24 19.18 22.95 13.94
C GLY A 24 19.45 22.08 12.70
N VAL A 25 18.67 21.02 12.49
CA VAL A 25 18.72 20.23 11.25
C VAL A 25 18.19 21.05 10.08
N ARG A 26 18.77 20.84 8.89
CA ARG A 26 18.28 21.40 7.64
C ARG A 26 17.74 20.31 6.73
N LEU A 27 16.54 20.54 6.24
CA LEU A 27 15.86 19.67 5.29
C LEU A 27 16.06 20.21 3.87
N ALA A 28 16.36 19.32 2.93
CA ALA A 28 16.56 19.64 1.54
C ALA A 28 15.23 19.59 0.78
N ALA A 29 14.90 20.68 0.10
CA ALA A 29 13.70 20.83 -0.70
C ALA A 29 14.04 21.13 -2.16
N ARG A 30 13.16 20.73 -3.08
CA ARG A 30 13.13 21.20 -4.48
C ARG A 30 11.80 21.91 -4.69
N ILE A 31 11.85 23.07 -5.32
CA ILE A 31 10.68 23.95 -5.47
C ILE A 31 10.43 24.25 -6.93
N TRP A 32 9.19 24.06 -7.38
CA TRP A 32 8.69 24.55 -8.66
C TRP A 32 7.62 25.58 -8.40
N ARG A 33 7.75 26.80 -8.94
CA ARG A 33 6.79 27.87 -8.74
C ARG A 33 6.66 28.78 -9.96
N PRO A 34 5.54 29.52 -10.13
CA PRO A 34 5.41 30.52 -11.18
C PRO A 34 6.53 31.55 -11.13
N VAL A 35 7.03 31.98 -12.29
CA VAL A 35 8.08 33.02 -12.37
C VAL A 35 7.63 34.31 -11.68
N GLY A 36 6.37 34.71 -11.84
CA GLY A 36 5.80 35.93 -11.23
C GLY A 36 5.42 35.80 -9.75
N SER A 37 5.68 34.67 -9.10
CA SER A 37 5.19 34.44 -7.73
C SER A 37 5.86 35.32 -6.66
N ASP A 38 6.99 35.96 -6.96
CA ASP A 38 7.60 36.94 -6.03
C ASP A 38 6.78 38.25 -5.93
N ASP A 39 6.00 38.59 -6.97
CA ASP A 39 5.12 39.75 -7.00
C ASP A 39 3.65 39.37 -6.75
N GLU A 40 3.26 38.15 -7.18
CA GLU A 40 1.92 37.58 -7.01
C GLU A 40 1.99 36.26 -6.22
N PRO A 41 2.00 36.32 -4.87
CA PRO A 41 2.17 35.13 -4.04
C PRO A 41 1.07 34.08 -4.26
N VAL A 42 1.49 32.81 -4.29
CA VAL A 42 0.61 31.67 -4.63
C VAL A 42 0.49 30.69 -3.45
N PRO A 43 -0.55 29.85 -3.41
CA PRO A 43 -0.60 28.76 -2.42
C PRO A 43 0.47 27.71 -2.70
N ALA A 44 0.97 27.08 -1.64
CA ALA A 44 1.97 26.01 -1.72
C ALA A 44 1.34 24.62 -1.75
N ILE A 45 1.98 23.65 -2.40
CA ILE A 45 1.62 22.22 -2.35
C ILE A 45 2.84 21.45 -1.87
N LEU A 46 2.76 20.82 -0.69
CA LEU A 46 3.85 20.09 -0.07
C LEU A 46 3.72 18.58 -0.32
N GLU A 47 4.81 17.96 -0.81
CA GLU A 47 5.03 16.50 -0.79
C GLU A 47 6.30 16.19 0.03
N PHE A 48 6.13 15.50 1.16
CA PHE A 48 7.14 15.23 2.18
C PHE A 48 7.29 13.72 2.41
N ILE A 49 8.33 13.09 1.84
CA ILE A 49 8.53 11.62 1.81
C ILE A 49 10.02 11.23 1.75
N PRO A 50 10.40 10.00 2.19
CA PRO A 50 11.80 9.57 2.31
C PRO A 50 12.48 9.11 1.01
N TYR A 51 11.90 9.43 -0.15
CA TYR A 51 12.24 8.78 -1.42
C TYR A 51 13.13 9.61 -2.36
N ARG A 52 13.94 10.52 -1.83
CA ARG A 52 15.05 11.19 -2.52
C ARG A 52 14.66 12.01 -3.77
N LYS A 53 14.48 13.31 -3.58
CA LYS A 53 14.00 14.27 -4.60
C LYS A 53 14.90 14.42 -5.84
N ARG A 54 16.20 14.16 -5.69
CA ARG A 54 17.21 14.34 -6.76
C ARG A 54 17.45 13.07 -7.58
N ASP A 55 16.96 11.92 -7.11
CA ASP A 55 17.14 10.64 -7.80
C ASP A 55 15.91 9.74 -7.87
N LEU A 56 15.63 8.91 -6.85
CA LEU A 56 14.69 7.78 -6.98
C LEU A 56 13.31 8.22 -7.48
N THR A 57 12.75 9.30 -6.92
CA THR A 57 11.48 9.86 -7.36
C THR A 57 11.60 10.99 -8.36
N ALA A 58 12.81 11.42 -8.77
CA ALA A 58 13.02 12.61 -9.61
C ALA A 58 12.21 12.57 -10.92
N VAL A 59 12.17 11.40 -11.59
CA VAL A 59 11.38 11.19 -12.82
C VAL A 59 9.90 11.43 -12.57
N ARG A 60 9.34 10.83 -11.52
CA ARG A 60 7.94 11.02 -11.15
C ARG A 60 7.67 12.48 -10.77
N ASP A 61 8.53 13.05 -9.93
CA ASP A 61 8.36 14.39 -9.37
C ASP A 61 8.36 15.46 -10.46
N SER A 62 9.18 15.28 -11.51
CA SER A 62 9.24 16.15 -12.69
C SER A 62 8.00 16.12 -13.59
N ILE A 63 7.09 15.17 -13.40
CA ILE A 63 5.86 15.05 -14.20
C ILE A 63 4.70 15.84 -13.55
N HIS A 64 4.55 15.77 -12.22
CA HIS A 64 3.37 16.34 -11.55
C HIS A 64 3.61 17.68 -10.84
N HIS A 65 4.79 17.90 -10.24
CA HIS A 65 5.05 19.16 -9.55
C HIS A 65 5.13 20.35 -10.52
N PRO A 66 5.87 20.29 -11.65
CA PRO A 66 5.91 21.40 -12.59
C PRO A 66 4.56 21.64 -13.26
N TYR A 67 3.76 20.57 -13.47
CA TYR A 67 2.39 20.70 -13.96
C TYR A 67 1.55 21.58 -13.04
N MET A 68 1.43 21.21 -11.75
CA MET A 68 0.70 22.00 -10.77
C MET A 68 1.30 23.41 -10.64
N ALA A 69 2.63 23.55 -10.65
CA ALA A 69 3.26 24.86 -10.59
C ALA A 69 2.86 25.77 -11.76
N GLY A 70 2.78 25.22 -12.97
CA GLY A 70 2.31 25.93 -14.16
C GLY A 70 0.81 26.25 -14.14
N HIS A 71 0.06 25.72 -13.16
CA HIS A 71 -1.33 26.09 -12.84
C HIS A 71 -1.43 27.06 -11.63
N GLY A 72 -0.33 27.71 -11.25
CA GLY A 72 -0.33 28.80 -10.26
C GLY A 72 -0.22 28.31 -8.82
N TYR A 73 0.72 27.39 -8.57
CA TYR A 73 1.04 26.84 -7.24
C TYR A 73 2.54 26.83 -7.00
N ALA A 74 2.98 26.96 -5.75
CA ALA A 74 4.37 26.65 -5.39
C ALA A 74 4.46 25.19 -4.91
N CYS A 75 4.94 24.30 -5.76
CA CYS A 75 5.08 22.88 -5.45
C CYS A 75 6.42 22.62 -4.78
N VAL A 76 6.39 22.07 -3.56
CA VAL A 76 7.56 21.89 -2.70
C VAL A 76 7.72 20.41 -2.34
N ARG A 77 8.79 19.81 -2.86
CA ARG A 77 9.15 18.41 -2.60
C ARG A 77 10.31 18.36 -1.62
N VAL A 78 10.09 17.80 -0.43
CA VAL A 78 11.06 17.80 0.67
C VAL A 78 11.52 16.39 1.01
N ASP A 79 12.83 16.15 0.99
CA ASP A 79 13.37 14.91 1.55
C ASP A 79 13.24 14.94 3.06
N ILE A 80 12.61 13.92 3.65
CA ILE A 80 12.47 13.90 5.11
C ILE A 80 13.84 13.75 5.77
N ARG A 81 13.91 14.13 7.05
CA ARG A 81 15.10 14.02 7.89
C ARG A 81 15.82 12.68 7.67
N GLY A 82 17.15 12.75 7.48
CA GLY A 82 18.00 11.58 7.28
C GLY A 82 17.84 10.84 5.95
N THR A 83 17.13 11.41 4.98
CA THR A 83 16.98 10.84 3.64
C THR A 83 17.40 11.83 2.58
N GLY A 84 17.76 11.32 1.40
CA GLY A 84 18.28 12.13 0.30
C GLY A 84 19.38 13.07 0.78
N ASP A 85 19.21 14.36 0.52
CA ASP A 85 20.17 15.40 0.89
C ASP A 85 19.91 16.03 2.27
N SER A 86 18.80 15.68 2.94
CA SER A 86 18.45 16.22 4.26
C SER A 86 19.38 15.75 5.38
N GLU A 87 19.67 16.62 6.33
CA GLU A 87 20.46 16.29 7.52
C GLU A 87 19.71 15.36 8.49
N GLY A 88 20.44 14.78 9.45
CA GLY A 88 19.91 13.92 10.50
C GLY A 88 19.81 12.44 10.12
N VAL A 89 19.00 11.71 10.90
CA VAL A 89 18.81 10.25 10.79
C VAL A 89 17.32 9.91 10.88
N LEU A 90 16.87 8.97 10.05
CA LEU A 90 15.54 8.39 10.10
C LEU A 90 15.62 7.03 10.81
N THR A 91 14.85 6.85 11.89
CA THR A 91 14.95 5.67 12.77
C THR A 91 13.73 4.75 12.77
N ASP A 92 12.62 5.20 12.18
CA ASP A 92 11.39 4.43 11.97
C ASP A 92 10.45 5.23 11.04
N GLU A 93 9.24 4.74 10.85
CA GLU A 93 8.19 5.38 10.07
C GLU A 93 7.20 6.23 10.89
N TYR A 94 6.86 7.40 10.31
CA TYR A 94 5.85 8.34 10.83
C TYR A 94 6.12 8.80 12.26
N LEU A 95 7.38 9.09 12.56
CA LEU A 95 7.83 9.51 13.89
C LEU A 95 7.19 10.83 14.31
N GLU A 96 7.00 11.06 15.62
CA GLU A 96 6.55 12.36 16.12
C GLU A 96 7.46 13.52 15.65
N ARG A 97 8.79 13.27 15.53
CA ARG A 97 9.73 14.26 14.98
C ARG A 97 9.45 14.56 13.51
N GLU A 98 9.10 13.56 12.71
CA GLU A 98 8.73 13.73 11.30
C GLU A 98 7.44 14.58 11.17
N LEU A 99 6.44 14.32 12.01
CA LEU A 99 5.20 15.10 12.00
C LEU A 99 5.45 16.56 12.41
N ARG A 100 6.32 16.82 13.39
CA ARG A 100 6.75 18.18 13.76
C ARG A 100 7.55 18.87 12.66
N ASP A 101 8.45 18.14 11.99
CA ASP A 101 9.17 18.66 10.82
C ASP A 101 8.17 19.16 9.76
N ALA A 102 7.08 18.43 9.51
CA ALA A 102 6.03 18.87 8.59
C ALA A 102 5.32 20.15 9.04
N GLU A 103 4.97 20.29 10.32
CA GLU A 103 4.37 21.51 10.89
C GLU A 103 5.30 22.73 10.71
N GLU A 104 6.60 22.53 10.95
CA GLU A 104 7.62 23.58 10.79
C GLU A 104 7.86 23.94 9.32
N ILE A 105 7.84 22.96 8.41
CA ILE A 105 7.88 23.22 6.96
C ILE A 105 6.67 24.06 6.55
N LEU A 106 5.46 23.71 6.99
CA LEU A 106 4.25 24.49 6.65
C LEU A 106 4.33 25.92 7.17
N ALA A 107 4.83 26.13 8.39
CA ALA A 107 5.08 27.46 8.93
C ALA A 107 6.16 28.22 8.13
N TRP A 108 7.24 27.55 7.73
CA TRP A 108 8.28 28.13 6.87
C TRP A 108 7.73 28.53 5.51
N LEU A 109 6.91 27.67 4.88
CA LEU A 109 6.24 27.94 3.62
C LEU A 109 5.34 29.17 3.70
N ALA A 110 4.56 29.30 4.78
CA ALA A 110 3.69 30.45 4.97
C ALA A 110 4.45 31.78 5.13
N ALA A 111 5.72 31.73 5.56
CA ALA A 111 6.56 32.90 5.75
C ALA A 111 7.33 33.33 4.48
N GLN A 112 7.28 32.54 3.40
CA GLN A 112 8.01 32.87 2.17
C GLN A 112 7.34 34.01 1.40
N PRO A 113 8.11 34.93 0.79
CA PRO A 113 7.53 36.09 0.08
C PRO A 113 6.67 35.68 -1.12
N TRP A 114 6.93 34.51 -1.71
CA TRP A 114 6.19 33.97 -2.84
C TRP A 114 4.96 33.13 -2.46
N SER A 115 4.70 32.97 -1.16
CA SER A 115 3.59 32.19 -0.63
C SER A 115 2.49 33.10 -0.12
N ASN A 116 1.24 32.77 -0.42
CA ASN A 116 0.08 33.50 0.12
C ASN A 116 -0.36 33.01 1.52
N GLY A 117 0.46 32.17 2.17
CA GLY A 117 0.19 31.63 3.50
C GLY A 117 -0.74 30.39 3.53
N ARG A 118 -1.34 30.00 2.40
CA ARG A 118 -2.14 28.77 2.29
C ARG A 118 -1.34 27.65 1.68
N ALA A 119 -1.50 26.44 2.21
CA ALA A 119 -0.85 25.24 1.72
C ALA A 119 -1.82 24.07 1.57
N GLY A 120 -1.55 23.20 0.61
CA GLY A 120 -2.08 21.84 0.57
C GLY A 120 -0.96 20.83 0.80
N MET A 121 -1.32 19.61 1.23
CA MET A 121 -0.40 18.48 1.24
C MET A 121 -0.88 17.37 0.33
N MET A 122 0.06 16.69 -0.33
CA MET A 122 -0.24 15.51 -1.11
C MET A 122 0.85 14.47 -1.03
N GLY A 123 0.49 13.23 -1.35
CA GLY A 123 1.45 12.18 -1.55
C GLY A 123 0.79 10.82 -1.72
N ILE A 124 1.57 9.88 -2.25
CA ILE A 124 1.22 8.46 -2.34
C ILE A 124 1.95 7.66 -1.27
N SER A 125 1.34 6.60 -0.76
CA SER A 125 1.97 5.73 0.23
C SER A 125 2.29 6.54 1.48
N TRP A 126 3.52 6.50 1.97
CA TRP A 126 4.04 7.37 3.02
C TRP A 126 3.56 8.82 2.96
N GLY A 127 3.55 9.45 1.78
CA GLY A 127 3.08 10.83 1.66
C GLY A 127 1.57 10.98 1.88
N GLY A 128 0.79 9.94 1.54
CA GLY A 128 -0.64 9.89 1.81
C GLY A 128 -0.96 9.67 3.29
N PHE A 129 -0.25 8.76 3.96
CA PHE A 129 -0.32 8.57 5.41
C PHE A 129 0.09 9.86 6.13
N ASN A 130 1.26 10.39 5.79
CA ASN A 130 1.82 11.58 6.41
C ASN A 130 0.90 12.81 6.22
N ALA A 131 0.35 13.03 5.02
CA ALA A 131 -0.60 14.12 4.80
C ALA A 131 -1.84 14.02 5.70
N LEU A 132 -2.39 12.81 5.89
CA LEU A 132 -3.55 12.59 6.74
C LEU A 132 -3.21 12.75 8.23
N GLN A 133 -2.05 12.24 8.67
CA GLN A 133 -1.53 12.40 10.03
C GLN A 133 -1.25 13.85 10.39
N VAL A 134 -0.62 14.62 9.49
CA VAL A 134 -0.36 16.05 9.68
C VAL A 134 -1.67 16.83 9.67
N ALA A 135 -2.64 16.47 8.82
CA ALA A 135 -3.96 17.09 8.84
C ALA A 135 -4.68 16.92 10.19
N ALA A 136 -4.51 15.79 10.86
CA ALA A 136 -5.06 15.56 12.21
C ALA A 136 -4.44 16.49 13.28
N ARG A 137 -3.22 16.99 13.05
CA ARG A 137 -2.55 17.94 13.95
C ARG A 137 -2.97 19.39 13.75
N ARG A 138 -3.70 19.67 12.67
CA ARG A 138 -4.30 20.98 12.34
C ARG A 138 -3.28 22.13 12.29
N PRO A 139 -2.14 21.98 11.59
CA PRO A 139 -1.20 23.08 11.45
C PRO A 139 -1.85 24.30 10.77
N PRO A 140 -1.54 25.53 11.22
CA PRO A 140 -2.02 26.74 10.56
C PRO A 140 -1.64 26.77 9.08
N GLY A 141 -2.55 27.25 8.23
CA GLY A 141 -2.32 27.40 6.79
C GLY A 141 -2.62 26.15 5.96
N LEU A 142 -2.76 24.96 6.55
CA LEU A 142 -3.15 23.74 5.82
C LEU A 142 -4.64 23.78 5.43
N GLY A 143 -4.90 24.01 4.15
CA GLY A 143 -6.23 24.26 3.61
C GLY A 143 -6.95 23.06 3.02
N ALA A 144 -6.23 22.04 2.55
CA ALA A 144 -6.78 20.76 2.04
C ALA A 144 -5.65 19.74 1.83
N ILE A 145 -6.00 18.45 1.74
CA ILE A 145 -5.06 17.39 1.40
C ILE A 145 -5.56 16.49 0.27
N ALA A 146 -4.62 15.82 -0.41
CA ALA A 146 -4.87 14.71 -1.31
C ALA A 146 -4.03 13.51 -0.85
N ALA A 147 -4.68 12.56 -0.17
CA ALA A 147 -4.04 11.37 0.37
C ALA A 147 -4.25 10.20 -0.59
N LEU A 148 -3.17 9.63 -1.11
CA LEU A 148 -3.22 8.52 -2.06
C LEU A 148 -2.60 7.25 -1.47
N CYS A 149 -3.24 6.09 -1.71
CA CYS A 149 -2.76 4.76 -1.32
C CYS A 149 -2.25 4.73 0.14
N PHE A 150 -3.14 5.10 1.07
CA PHE A 150 -2.82 5.36 2.47
C PHE A 150 -3.66 4.50 3.40
N SER A 151 -3.25 4.33 4.66
CA SER A 151 -4.08 3.74 5.71
C SER A 151 -4.48 4.75 6.79
N ASP A 152 -5.65 4.55 7.38
CA ASP A 152 -6.13 5.17 8.62
C ASP A 152 -5.94 4.26 9.85
N ASP A 153 -5.49 3.01 9.66
CA ASP A 153 -5.17 2.06 10.73
C ASP A 153 -3.85 1.35 10.43
N ARG A 154 -2.79 1.77 11.12
CA ARG A 154 -1.42 1.28 10.91
C ARG A 154 -1.19 -0.17 11.37
N TYR A 155 -2.17 -0.78 12.03
CA TYR A 155 -2.06 -2.18 12.46
C TYR A 155 -2.84 -3.11 11.53
N ALA A 156 -4.17 -3.05 11.52
CA ALA A 156 -4.98 -4.12 10.93
C ALA A 156 -5.23 -3.98 9.41
N ASP A 157 -4.79 -2.89 8.79
CA ASP A 157 -4.89 -2.63 7.35
C ASP A 157 -3.66 -1.85 6.87
N ASP A 158 -2.49 -2.42 7.12
CA ASP A 158 -1.19 -1.89 6.72
C ASP A 158 -0.28 -3.03 6.25
N VAL A 159 0.87 -2.68 5.67
CA VAL A 159 1.90 -3.61 5.18
C VAL A 159 2.43 -4.55 6.28
N HIS A 160 2.20 -4.22 7.55
CA HIS A 160 2.64 -4.98 8.71
C HIS A 160 1.70 -6.13 9.06
N TYR A 161 0.42 -5.82 9.31
CA TYR A 161 -0.58 -6.81 9.72
C TYR A 161 -1.91 -6.62 8.97
N MET A 162 -2.62 -7.74 8.79
CA MET A 162 -3.99 -7.75 8.26
C MET A 162 -4.85 -8.68 9.11
N GLY A 163 -5.87 -8.14 9.77
CA GLY A 163 -6.71 -8.93 10.68
C GLY A 163 -5.93 -9.63 11.80
N GLY A 164 -4.82 -9.04 12.24
CA GLY A 164 -3.90 -9.62 13.24
C GLY A 164 -2.97 -10.71 12.71
N CYS A 165 -2.95 -10.98 11.39
CA CYS A 165 -1.95 -11.85 10.76
C CYS A 165 -0.72 -11.03 10.34
N LEU A 166 0.48 -11.53 10.60
CA LEU A 166 1.74 -10.92 10.13
C LEU A 166 1.86 -11.11 8.60
N LEU A 167 1.93 -10.01 7.85
CA LEU A 167 2.13 -10.07 6.41
C LEU A 167 3.61 -10.24 6.07
N SER A 168 3.92 -10.98 5.01
CA SER A 168 5.30 -11.06 4.50
C SER A 168 5.79 -9.73 3.91
N ASP A 169 4.87 -8.86 3.49
CA ASP A 169 5.22 -7.51 3.07
C ASP A 169 5.86 -6.70 4.23
N ASN A 170 5.64 -7.07 5.50
CA ASN A 170 6.37 -6.49 6.65
C ASN A 170 7.89 -6.65 6.49
N LEU A 171 8.33 -7.86 6.10
CA LEU A 171 9.74 -8.15 5.82
C LEU A 171 10.22 -7.43 4.55
N SER A 172 9.41 -7.48 3.48
CA SER A 172 9.75 -6.87 2.19
C SER A 172 9.93 -5.35 2.31
N TRP A 173 8.98 -4.68 2.99
CA TRP A 173 9.00 -3.24 3.24
C TRP A 173 10.13 -2.84 4.17
N ALA A 174 10.32 -3.53 5.31
CA ALA A 174 11.43 -3.23 6.22
C ALA A 174 12.78 -3.33 5.51
N SER A 175 12.94 -4.31 4.64
CA SER A 175 14.17 -4.52 3.87
C SER A 175 14.37 -3.45 2.81
N THR A 176 13.29 -2.95 2.20
CA THR A 176 13.33 -1.80 1.28
C THR A 176 13.81 -0.55 2.02
N MET A 177 13.24 -0.26 3.18
CA MET A 177 13.65 0.90 3.98
C MET A 177 15.06 0.76 4.53
N PHE A 178 15.47 -0.43 4.94
CA PHE A 178 16.85 -0.70 5.36
C PHE A 178 17.88 -0.42 4.24
N ALA A 179 17.54 -0.76 2.99
CA ALA A 179 18.34 -0.40 1.83
C ALA A 179 18.32 1.11 1.54
N TYR A 180 17.16 1.77 1.69
CA TYR A 180 17.01 3.18 1.33
C TYR A 180 17.69 4.11 2.35
N THR A 181 17.58 3.83 3.65
CA THR A 181 18.19 4.66 4.71
C THR A 181 19.70 4.50 4.78
N SER A 182 20.27 3.44 4.18
CA SER A 182 21.72 3.28 4.03
C SER A 182 22.32 4.10 2.88
N CYS A 183 21.52 4.79 2.06
CA CYS A 183 22.02 5.57 0.92
C CYS A 183 22.64 6.92 1.35
N PRO A 184 23.76 7.34 0.73
CA PRO A 184 24.42 8.61 1.04
C PRO A 184 23.65 9.83 0.49
N PRO A 185 23.82 11.03 1.06
CA PRO A 185 23.43 12.28 0.41
C PRO A 185 24.34 12.56 -0.81
N ASP A 186 23.92 13.44 -1.70
CA ASP A 186 24.68 13.79 -2.89
C ASP A 186 25.82 14.78 -2.56
N PRO A 187 27.10 14.45 -2.85
CA PRO A 187 28.24 15.35 -2.61
C PRO A 187 28.15 16.69 -3.35
N ALA A 188 27.46 16.77 -4.48
CA ALA A 188 27.26 18.03 -5.21
C ALA A 188 26.35 19.01 -4.46
N VAL A 189 25.53 18.50 -3.52
CA VAL A 189 24.61 19.31 -2.71
C VAL A 189 25.20 19.63 -1.34
N VAL A 190 25.79 18.63 -0.66
CA VAL A 190 26.23 18.78 0.74
C VAL A 190 27.75 18.97 0.91
N GLY A 191 28.50 18.91 -0.19
CA GLY A 191 29.97 19.04 -0.20
C GLY A 191 30.64 17.93 0.60
N GLU A 192 31.83 18.21 1.14
CA GLU A 192 32.66 17.25 1.89
C GLU A 192 31.96 16.57 3.08
N ARG A 193 30.86 17.14 3.58
CA ARG A 193 30.07 16.58 4.69
C ARG A 193 29.28 15.33 4.31
N TRP A 194 29.18 15.00 3.01
CA TRP A 194 28.41 13.85 2.54
C TRP A 194 28.84 12.56 3.23
N ARG A 195 30.14 12.40 3.47
CA ARG A 195 30.72 11.21 4.09
C ARG A 195 30.30 11.10 5.55
N ASP A 196 30.44 12.17 6.32
CA ASP A 196 30.04 12.18 7.74
C ASP A 196 28.54 11.89 7.90
N MET A 197 27.69 12.55 7.10
CA MET A 197 26.25 12.31 7.08
C MET A 197 25.91 10.86 6.69
N TRP A 198 26.63 10.28 5.74
CA TRP A 198 26.41 8.90 5.32
C TRP A 198 26.77 7.91 6.43
N HIS A 199 27.95 8.07 7.05
CA HIS A 199 28.37 7.22 8.15
C HIS A 199 27.45 7.34 9.38
N GLU A 200 26.95 8.54 9.68
CA GLU A 200 25.95 8.76 10.72
C GLU A 200 24.68 7.93 10.47
N ARG A 201 24.15 7.94 9.24
CA ARG A 201 22.97 7.15 8.86
C ARG A 201 23.21 5.65 8.96
N LEU A 202 24.35 5.16 8.45
CA LEU A 202 24.74 3.75 8.52
C LEU A 202 24.82 3.24 9.97
N GLU A 203 25.29 4.09 10.90
CA GLU A 203 25.42 3.74 12.31
C GLU A 203 24.12 3.87 13.10
N HIS A 204 23.24 4.80 12.75
CA HIS A 204 22.15 5.21 13.65
C HIS A 204 20.73 4.95 13.13
N SER A 205 20.52 4.59 11.87
CA SER A 205 19.16 4.31 11.35
C SER A 205 18.51 3.06 11.98
N GLY A 206 19.31 2.08 12.38
CA GLY A 206 18.85 0.88 13.09
C GLY A 206 18.24 -0.21 12.18
N LEU A 207 17.54 -1.16 12.79
CA LEU A 207 16.87 -2.28 12.11
C LEU A 207 15.38 -2.28 12.46
N TRP A 208 14.58 -1.63 11.62
CA TRP A 208 13.17 -1.32 11.92
C TRP A 208 12.31 -2.58 12.08
N LEU A 209 12.58 -3.63 11.28
CA LEU A 209 11.86 -4.91 11.39
C LEU A 209 11.92 -5.51 12.80
N ALA A 210 13.04 -5.34 13.50
CA ALA A 210 13.16 -5.82 14.88
C ALA A 210 12.25 -5.06 15.84
N ASN A 211 11.98 -3.78 15.58
CA ASN A 211 11.01 -2.99 16.33
C ASN A 211 9.58 -3.47 16.04
N TRP A 212 9.21 -3.55 14.76
CA TRP A 212 7.86 -3.95 14.33
C TRP A 212 7.48 -5.36 14.78
N LEU A 213 8.42 -6.31 14.78
CA LEU A 213 8.21 -7.67 15.30
C LEU A 213 8.09 -7.73 16.83
N ARG A 214 8.50 -6.70 17.58
CA ARG A 214 8.21 -6.64 19.03
C ARG A 214 6.79 -6.12 19.31
N HIS A 215 6.21 -5.38 18.38
CA HIS A 215 4.85 -4.84 18.46
C HIS A 215 3.87 -5.76 17.72
N GLN A 216 3.71 -7.00 18.19
CA GLN A 216 2.81 -8.01 17.57
C GLN A 216 1.33 -7.78 17.86
N ARG A 217 0.99 -6.87 18.79
CA ARG A 217 -0.38 -6.46 19.15
C ARG A 217 -0.62 -5.03 18.69
N ARG A 218 -1.89 -4.61 18.62
CA ARG A 218 -2.26 -3.21 18.36
C ARG A 218 -2.07 -2.32 19.60
N ASP A 219 -0.83 -2.15 20.01
CA ASP A 219 -0.45 -1.30 21.14
C ASP A 219 -0.21 0.17 20.74
N GLY A 220 0.28 0.97 21.69
CA GLY A 220 0.54 2.40 21.50
C GLY A 220 1.45 2.75 20.32
N PHE A 221 2.32 1.83 19.88
CA PHE A 221 3.18 2.06 18.71
C PHE A 221 2.35 2.20 17.44
N TRP A 222 1.35 1.34 17.23
CA TRP A 222 0.49 1.37 16.04
C TRP A 222 -0.65 2.38 16.17
N GLN A 223 -1.16 2.58 17.39
CA GLN A 223 -2.14 3.63 17.67
C GLN A 223 -1.58 5.01 17.30
N HIS A 224 -0.29 5.24 17.52
CA HIS A 224 0.40 6.44 17.06
C HIS A 224 0.34 6.59 15.53
N GLY A 225 -0.27 7.68 15.08
CA GLY A 225 -0.44 7.98 13.65
C GLY A 225 -1.58 7.21 12.98
N SER A 226 -2.37 6.42 13.71
CA SER A 226 -3.62 5.83 13.23
C SER A 226 -4.75 6.85 13.34
N ILE A 227 -5.33 7.24 12.21
CA ILE A 227 -6.41 8.24 12.14
C ILE A 227 -7.74 7.69 12.66
N SER A 228 -7.88 6.37 12.61
CA SER A 228 -9.01 5.63 13.18
C SER A 228 -9.18 5.82 14.69
N GLU A 229 -8.17 6.30 15.41
CA GLU A 229 -8.28 6.68 16.81
C GLU A 229 -9.26 7.85 17.02
N ASN A 230 -9.19 8.86 16.15
CA ASN A 230 -10.08 10.01 16.21
C ASN A 230 -10.18 10.77 14.87
N TYR A 231 -11.16 10.37 14.06
CA TYR A 231 -11.48 11.04 12.80
C TYR A 231 -11.85 12.52 12.92
N ALA A 232 -12.27 13.00 14.11
CA ALA A 232 -12.59 14.43 14.32
C ALA A 232 -11.35 15.33 14.36
N ASP A 233 -10.15 14.75 14.42
CA ASP A 233 -8.90 15.49 14.38
C ASP A 233 -8.59 16.07 13.01
N VAL A 234 -9.01 15.40 11.94
CA VAL A 234 -8.91 15.91 10.57
C VAL A 234 -10.07 16.87 10.29
N GLN A 235 -9.74 18.15 10.15
CA GLN A 235 -10.73 19.22 9.91
C GLN A 235 -10.64 19.83 8.51
N CYS A 236 -9.50 19.71 7.82
CA CYS A 236 -9.38 20.19 6.46
C CYS A 236 -10.01 19.19 5.46
N PRO A 237 -10.45 19.66 4.29
CA PRO A 237 -10.92 18.82 3.20
C PRO A 237 -9.92 17.73 2.78
N VAL A 238 -10.43 16.55 2.42
CA VAL A 238 -9.64 15.38 2.03
C VAL A 238 -10.08 14.82 0.68
N LEU A 239 -9.15 14.74 -0.27
CA LEU A 239 -9.29 13.89 -1.46
C LEU A 239 -8.59 12.55 -1.19
N ALA A 240 -9.36 11.50 -0.94
CA ALA A 240 -8.88 10.16 -0.66
C ALA A 240 -8.85 9.31 -1.93
N VAL A 241 -7.69 8.77 -2.29
CA VAL A 241 -7.49 8.05 -3.57
C VAL A 241 -6.78 6.73 -3.36
N SER A 242 -7.18 5.68 -4.07
CA SER A 242 -6.45 4.40 -4.13
C SER A 242 -6.82 3.64 -5.42
N GLY A 243 -6.40 2.39 -5.57
CA GLY A 243 -6.73 1.52 -6.69
C GLY A 243 -7.02 0.08 -6.25
N TRP A 244 -7.68 -0.70 -7.10
CA TRP A 244 -8.08 -2.07 -6.75
C TRP A 244 -6.96 -3.09 -6.64
N ALA A 245 -5.84 -2.84 -7.32
CA ALA A 245 -4.64 -3.66 -7.17
C ALA A 245 -3.74 -3.16 -6.03
N ASP A 246 -4.03 -2.00 -5.45
CA ASP A 246 -3.32 -1.45 -4.29
C ASP A 246 -3.78 -2.10 -2.98
N GLY A 247 -2.86 -2.24 -2.02
CA GLY A 247 -3.14 -2.82 -0.70
C GLY A 247 -4.01 -1.93 0.20
N TYR A 248 -4.08 -0.63 -0.08
CA TYR A 248 -4.67 0.38 0.82
C TYR A 248 -6.07 0.87 0.43
N SER A 249 -6.75 0.19 -0.50
CA SER A 249 -8.05 0.64 -1.02
C SER A 249 -9.17 0.73 0.02
N ASN A 250 -9.08 -0.07 1.08
CA ASN A 250 -10.04 -0.11 2.19
C ASN A 250 -10.15 1.23 2.94
N ALA A 251 -9.04 1.95 3.11
CA ALA A 251 -9.00 3.19 3.89
C ALA A 251 -9.89 4.29 3.31
N VAL A 252 -10.00 4.37 1.98
CA VAL A 252 -10.87 5.34 1.29
C VAL A 252 -12.32 5.19 1.75
N PHE A 253 -12.80 3.95 1.92
CA PHE A 253 -14.15 3.69 2.42
C PHE A 253 -14.32 4.10 3.89
N ARG A 254 -13.32 3.82 4.75
CA ARG A 254 -13.37 4.16 6.17
C ARG A 254 -13.30 5.66 6.41
N VAL A 255 -12.42 6.38 5.73
CA VAL A 255 -12.36 7.84 5.87
C VAL A 255 -13.61 8.53 5.34
N LEU A 256 -14.19 8.06 4.23
CA LEU A 256 -15.47 8.59 3.77
C LEU A 256 -16.61 8.32 4.76
N ALA A 257 -16.63 7.15 5.41
CA ALA A 257 -17.68 6.82 6.37
C ALA A 257 -17.57 7.64 7.67
N ASN A 258 -16.36 8.01 8.09
CA ASN A 258 -16.12 8.51 9.45
C ASN A 258 -15.64 9.97 9.53
N LEU A 259 -14.97 10.52 8.51
CA LEU A 259 -14.55 11.92 8.52
C LEU A 259 -15.77 12.86 8.42
N ARG A 260 -15.74 13.92 9.23
CA ARG A 260 -16.74 15.01 9.18
C ARG A 260 -16.35 16.14 8.23
N ALA A 261 -15.05 16.29 7.96
CA ALA A 261 -14.56 17.24 6.99
C ALA A 261 -15.06 16.89 5.56
N PRO A 262 -15.12 17.87 4.64
CA PRO A 262 -15.45 17.60 3.25
C PRO A 262 -14.49 16.56 2.65
N THR A 263 -15.02 15.38 2.29
CA THR A 263 -14.21 14.25 1.80
C THR A 263 -14.77 13.67 0.51
N MET A 264 -13.90 13.58 -0.48
CA MET A 264 -14.15 12.95 -1.79
C MET A 264 -13.27 11.70 -1.93
N GLY A 265 -13.82 10.60 -2.44
CA GLY A 265 -13.13 9.34 -2.66
C GLY A 265 -13.02 8.98 -4.14
N LEU A 266 -11.88 8.42 -4.52
CA LEU A 266 -11.59 7.95 -5.87
C LEU A 266 -10.87 6.60 -5.83
N ILE A 267 -11.48 5.55 -6.40
CA ILE A 267 -10.82 4.24 -6.53
C ILE A 267 -10.85 3.79 -7.98
N GLY A 268 -9.67 3.64 -8.59
CA GLY A 268 -9.51 3.13 -9.95
C GLY A 268 -9.05 1.67 -10.00
N PRO A 269 -8.76 1.12 -11.19
CA PRO A 269 -8.21 -0.23 -11.34
C PRO A 269 -6.74 -0.36 -10.95
N TRP A 270 -6.10 0.74 -10.54
CA TRP A 270 -4.66 0.86 -10.47
C TRP A 270 -4.03 0.03 -9.35
N SER A 271 -2.76 -0.30 -9.53
CA SER A 271 -1.83 -0.72 -8.48
C SER A 271 -1.45 0.47 -7.60
N HIS A 272 -0.42 0.31 -6.76
CA HIS A 272 0.17 1.36 -5.93
C HIS A 272 0.87 2.46 -6.76
N LYS A 273 0.08 3.24 -7.50
CA LYS A 273 0.52 4.30 -8.43
C LYS A 273 -0.43 5.49 -8.41
N TYR A 274 0.11 6.66 -8.78
CA TYR A 274 -0.71 7.82 -9.06
C TYR A 274 -1.65 7.55 -10.24
N PRO A 275 -2.91 8.01 -10.21
CA PRO A 275 -3.90 7.66 -11.25
C PRO A 275 -3.58 8.11 -12.69
N HIS A 276 -2.78 9.17 -12.88
CA HIS A 276 -2.30 9.60 -14.20
C HIS A 276 -1.19 8.70 -14.77
N LEU A 277 -0.52 7.94 -13.91
CA LEU A 277 0.43 6.87 -14.22
C LEU A 277 -0.22 5.48 -14.01
N GLY A 278 -1.55 5.45 -13.92
CA GLY A 278 -2.31 4.33 -13.39
C GLY A 278 -2.19 3.07 -14.25
N GLU A 279 -1.65 2.02 -13.64
CA GLU A 279 -1.55 0.68 -14.22
C GLU A 279 -2.01 -0.36 -13.19
N PRO A 280 -2.82 -1.37 -13.57
CA PRO A 280 -3.43 -1.52 -14.88
C PRO A 280 -4.38 -0.36 -15.20
N GLY A 281 -4.50 -0.03 -16.47
CA GLY A 281 -5.35 1.07 -16.92
C GLY A 281 -6.86 0.78 -16.80
N PRO A 282 -7.71 1.77 -17.12
CA PRO A 282 -7.34 3.08 -17.66
C PRO A 282 -6.70 4.03 -16.64
N ALA A 283 -5.61 4.68 -17.04
CA ALA A 283 -5.15 5.91 -16.40
C ALA A 283 -6.11 7.07 -16.73
N ILE A 284 -6.15 8.07 -15.87
CA ILE A 284 -7.08 9.21 -15.98
C ILE A 284 -6.35 10.56 -15.89
N GLY A 285 -7.01 11.63 -16.34
CA GLY A 285 -6.63 13.02 -16.14
C GLY A 285 -6.62 13.46 -14.67
N PHE A 286 -5.75 12.87 -13.85
CA PHE A 286 -5.73 13.10 -12.40
C PHE A 286 -5.06 14.40 -12.00
N LEU A 287 -4.05 14.87 -12.74
CA LEU A 287 -3.44 16.17 -12.43
C LEU A 287 -4.43 17.31 -12.66
N GLN A 288 -5.32 17.17 -13.64
CA GLN A 288 -6.45 18.06 -13.86
C GLN A 288 -7.41 18.05 -12.67
N GLU A 289 -7.73 16.87 -12.14
CA GLU A 289 -8.58 16.75 -10.95
C GLU A 289 -7.91 17.34 -9.69
N LEU A 290 -6.59 17.17 -9.53
CA LEU A 290 -5.84 17.82 -8.46
C LEU A 290 -5.89 19.35 -8.58
N VAL A 291 -5.65 19.91 -9.77
CA VAL A 291 -5.74 21.36 -9.98
C VAL A 291 -7.14 21.88 -9.66
N ARG A 292 -8.21 21.19 -10.07
CA ARG A 292 -9.59 21.55 -9.69
C ARG A 292 -9.79 21.53 -8.17
N TRP A 293 -9.29 20.49 -7.50
CA TRP A 293 -9.37 20.36 -6.05
C TRP A 293 -8.65 21.51 -5.34
N TRP A 294 -7.43 21.82 -5.77
CA TRP A 294 -6.65 22.92 -5.21
C TRP A 294 -7.25 24.29 -5.49
N ASP A 295 -7.77 24.52 -6.71
CA ASP A 295 -8.35 25.81 -7.07
C ASP A 295 -9.58 26.09 -6.20
N HIS A 296 -10.38 25.06 -5.93
CA HIS A 296 -11.53 25.18 -5.04
C HIS A 296 -11.09 25.50 -3.60
N TRP A 297 -10.24 24.66 -3.00
CA TRP A 297 -9.95 24.79 -1.58
C TRP A 297 -8.93 25.86 -1.24
N LEU A 298 -7.90 26.06 -2.07
CA LEU A 298 -6.80 26.98 -1.79
C LEU A 298 -6.99 28.36 -2.44
N LYS A 299 -7.76 28.46 -3.53
CA LYS A 299 -8.04 29.73 -4.23
C LYS A 299 -9.51 30.17 -4.15
N GLY A 300 -10.42 29.35 -3.61
CA GLY A 300 -11.83 29.69 -3.47
C GLY A 300 -12.62 29.64 -4.78
N ALA A 301 -12.13 28.91 -5.79
CA ALA A 301 -12.81 28.80 -7.08
C ALA A 301 -14.09 27.98 -6.99
N ASP A 302 -15.17 28.48 -7.58
CA ASP A 302 -16.40 27.71 -7.81
C ASP A 302 -16.30 26.99 -9.16
N ASN A 303 -15.81 25.74 -9.12
CA ASN A 303 -15.49 24.93 -10.30
C ASN A 303 -16.21 23.57 -10.33
N GLY A 304 -17.24 23.42 -9.48
CA GLY A 304 -18.08 22.22 -9.38
C GLY A 304 -17.36 20.95 -8.92
N VAL A 305 -16.13 21.02 -8.35
CA VAL A 305 -15.43 19.81 -7.87
C VAL A 305 -16.24 19.07 -6.79
N MET A 306 -17.03 19.80 -6.01
CA MET A 306 -17.91 19.26 -4.97
C MET A 306 -19.28 18.81 -5.48
N ASP A 307 -19.61 19.04 -6.76
CA ASP A 307 -20.85 18.57 -7.38
C ASP A 307 -20.73 17.11 -7.88
N GLU A 308 -19.49 16.61 -8.01
CA GLU A 308 -19.21 15.22 -8.33
C GLU A 308 -19.70 14.26 -7.23
N PRO A 309 -19.95 12.98 -7.54
CA PRO A 309 -20.28 12.00 -6.51
C PRO A 309 -19.18 11.91 -5.43
N ARG A 310 -19.57 11.86 -4.15
CA ARG A 310 -18.63 11.72 -3.01
C ARG A 310 -17.68 10.54 -3.16
N LEU A 311 -18.14 9.45 -3.76
CA LEU A 311 -17.29 8.32 -4.14
C LEU A 311 -17.43 8.08 -5.64
N ARG A 312 -16.31 8.21 -6.36
CA ARG A 312 -16.18 7.82 -7.76
C ARG A 312 -15.32 6.56 -7.83
N ILE A 313 -15.82 5.51 -8.45
CA ILE A 313 -15.23 4.19 -8.32
C ILE A 313 -15.31 3.39 -9.61
N TYR A 314 -14.24 2.68 -9.95
CA TYR A 314 -14.17 1.89 -11.17
C TYR A 314 -14.75 0.50 -10.94
N MET A 315 -15.96 0.25 -11.45
CA MET A 315 -16.59 -1.08 -11.44
C MET A 315 -15.88 -1.97 -12.46
N GLN A 316 -15.19 -3.00 -11.98
CA GLN A 316 -14.44 -3.93 -12.82
C GLN A 316 -15.36 -4.96 -13.47
N GLU A 317 -15.07 -5.31 -14.72
CA GLU A 317 -15.66 -6.48 -15.38
C GLU A 317 -14.79 -7.72 -15.13
N THR A 318 -15.37 -8.90 -15.38
CA THR A 318 -14.62 -10.16 -15.33
C THR A 318 -13.47 -10.18 -16.33
N VAL A 319 -12.37 -10.83 -15.94
CA VAL A 319 -11.24 -11.18 -16.80
C VAL A 319 -10.70 -12.55 -16.40
N PRO A 320 -10.01 -13.26 -17.32
CA PRO A 320 -9.29 -14.47 -16.97
C PRO A 320 -8.21 -14.20 -15.90
N PRO A 321 -7.87 -15.19 -15.05
CA PRO A 321 -6.78 -15.06 -14.11
C PRO A 321 -5.47 -14.78 -14.83
N SER A 322 -4.74 -13.78 -14.35
CA SER A 322 -3.42 -13.41 -14.86
C SER A 322 -2.68 -12.70 -13.74
N THR A 323 -1.38 -12.94 -13.63
CA THR A 323 -0.51 -12.28 -12.66
C THR A 323 -0.13 -10.85 -13.05
N ALA A 324 -0.57 -10.40 -14.23
CA ALA A 324 -0.43 -9.02 -14.69
C ALA A 324 -1.54 -8.67 -15.67
N TYR A 325 -1.98 -7.41 -15.62
CA TYR A 325 -2.90 -6.83 -16.60
C TYR A 325 -2.33 -5.51 -17.09
N GLN A 326 -2.46 -5.22 -18.38
CA GLN A 326 -2.18 -3.88 -18.90
C GLN A 326 -3.38 -2.94 -18.71
N LYS A 327 -4.59 -3.50 -18.84
CA LYS A 327 -5.86 -2.78 -18.71
C LYS A 327 -6.90 -3.67 -18.04
N ARG A 328 -7.68 -3.09 -17.13
CA ARG A 328 -8.86 -3.72 -16.54
C ARG A 328 -10.12 -3.18 -17.23
N PRO A 329 -10.92 -4.03 -17.90
CA PRO A 329 -12.22 -3.62 -18.41
C PRO A 329 -13.14 -3.24 -17.25
N GLY A 330 -14.03 -2.28 -17.48
CA GLY A 330 -14.85 -1.70 -16.44
C GLY A 330 -15.45 -0.37 -16.84
N ARG A 331 -16.08 0.29 -15.86
CA ARG A 331 -16.65 1.63 -16.02
C ARG A 331 -16.65 2.39 -14.69
N TRP A 332 -16.63 3.71 -14.76
CA TRP A 332 -16.82 4.55 -13.59
C TRP A 332 -18.29 4.53 -13.14
N VAL A 333 -18.50 4.38 -11.84
CA VAL A 333 -19.80 4.52 -11.17
C VAL A 333 -19.64 5.45 -9.95
N GLY A 334 -20.74 6.03 -9.48
CA GLY A 334 -20.72 7.04 -8.42
C GLY A 334 -21.71 6.77 -7.28
N GLU A 335 -21.36 7.20 -6.08
CA GLU A 335 -22.24 7.26 -4.91
C GLU A 335 -22.20 8.67 -4.27
N ARG A 336 -23.38 9.24 -3.97
CA ARG A 336 -23.51 10.59 -3.37
C ARG A 336 -23.11 10.64 -1.91
N SER A 337 -23.16 9.50 -1.23
CA SER A 337 -22.74 9.34 0.15
C SER A 337 -22.09 7.98 0.33
N TRP A 338 -21.22 7.87 1.31
CA TRP A 338 -20.70 6.59 1.77
C TRP A 338 -20.82 6.50 3.30
N PRO A 339 -21.32 5.38 3.85
CA PRO A 339 -21.95 4.24 3.15
C PRO A 339 -23.16 4.66 2.30
N SER A 340 -23.36 3.99 1.16
CA SER A 340 -24.48 4.32 0.27
C SER A 340 -25.76 3.63 0.74
N PRO A 341 -26.87 4.36 0.97
CA PRO A 341 -28.14 3.76 1.36
C PRO A 341 -28.77 2.90 0.25
N ARG A 342 -28.26 3.00 -0.98
CA ARG A 342 -28.76 2.26 -2.15
C ARG A 342 -28.16 0.86 -2.28
N ILE A 343 -27.16 0.53 -1.47
CA ILE A 343 -26.45 -0.74 -1.53
C ILE A 343 -26.86 -1.60 -0.33
N PRO A 344 -27.89 -2.45 -0.47
CA PRO A 344 -28.28 -3.36 0.60
C PRO A 344 -27.23 -4.46 0.79
N ILE A 345 -27.03 -4.84 2.05
CA ILE A 345 -26.29 -6.05 2.41
C ILE A 345 -27.22 -7.26 2.29
N ARG A 346 -26.86 -8.21 1.42
CA ARG A 346 -27.59 -9.46 1.17
C ARG A 346 -26.91 -10.63 1.87
N ARG A 347 -27.69 -11.53 2.45
CA ARG A 347 -27.18 -12.66 3.25
C ARG A 347 -27.39 -13.99 2.55
N TYR A 348 -26.30 -14.74 2.38
CA TYR A 348 -26.28 -16.02 1.69
C TYR A 348 -25.74 -17.11 2.63
N PRO A 349 -26.60 -18.05 3.11
CA PRO A 349 -26.17 -19.13 3.98
C PRO A 349 -25.15 -20.06 3.32
N LEU A 350 -24.24 -20.63 4.11
CA LEU A 350 -23.27 -21.62 3.64
C LEU A 350 -23.77 -23.04 3.93
N GLU A 351 -23.85 -23.86 2.89
CA GLU A 351 -24.15 -25.29 2.90
C GLU A 351 -22.91 -26.06 2.42
N ARG A 352 -22.83 -27.38 2.65
CA ARG A 352 -21.75 -28.21 2.09
C ARG A 352 -21.54 -27.90 0.60
N THR A 353 -20.37 -27.36 0.27
CA THR A 353 -19.96 -27.01 -1.10
C THR A 353 -20.77 -25.94 -1.82
N ARG A 354 -21.78 -25.34 -1.17
CA ARG A 354 -22.73 -24.42 -1.80
C ARG A 354 -22.94 -23.14 -0.99
N ILE A 355 -23.04 -22.02 -1.69
CA ILE A 355 -23.58 -20.76 -1.18
C ILE A 355 -25.07 -20.76 -1.54
N ALA A 356 -25.92 -20.96 -0.54
CA ALA A 356 -27.36 -21.08 -0.71
C ALA A 356 -28.03 -19.73 -1.00
N ALA A 357 -29.28 -19.78 -1.50
CA ALA A 357 -30.04 -18.57 -1.80
C ALA A 357 -30.39 -17.79 -0.52
N GLU A 358 -30.65 -16.49 -0.67
CA GLU A 358 -31.08 -15.65 0.45
C GLU A 358 -32.37 -16.19 1.07
N GLY A 359 -32.36 -16.40 2.40
CA GLY A 359 -33.50 -16.93 3.16
C GLY A 359 -33.66 -18.45 3.15
N GLU A 360 -32.85 -19.17 2.36
CA GLU A 360 -32.86 -20.64 2.32
C GLU A 360 -32.41 -21.23 3.67
N GLN A 361 -33.08 -22.28 4.14
CA GLN A 361 -32.65 -23.02 5.34
C GLN A 361 -31.64 -24.09 4.94
N VAL A 362 -30.44 -24.02 5.49
CA VAL A 362 -29.37 -24.97 5.18
C VAL A 362 -29.12 -25.95 6.34
N PRO A 363 -28.73 -27.22 6.05
CA PRO A 363 -28.42 -28.20 7.07
C PRO A 363 -27.28 -27.75 8.00
N ARG A 364 -27.33 -28.23 9.24
CA ARG A 364 -26.21 -28.11 10.18
C ARG A 364 -25.29 -29.32 10.02
N GLU A 365 -24.09 -29.06 9.52
CA GLU A 365 -23.06 -30.06 9.29
C GLU A 365 -21.71 -29.56 9.77
N GLU A 366 -20.81 -30.49 10.06
CA GLU A 366 -19.40 -30.20 10.33
C GLU A 366 -18.58 -30.46 9.05
N LEU A 367 -17.81 -29.46 8.65
CA LEU A 367 -16.85 -29.53 7.53
C LEU A 367 -15.46 -29.26 8.07
N THR A 368 -14.45 -30.02 7.66
CA THR A 368 -13.08 -29.87 8.20
C THR A 368 -12.06 -29.55 7.11
N VAL A 369 -11.08 -28.71 7.44
CA VAL A 369 -9.93 -28.43 6.57
C VAL A 369 -8.67 -28.21 7.40
N GLU A 370 -7.55 -28.66 6.85
CA GLU A 370 -6.20 -28.40 7.36
C GLU A 370 -5.36 -28.08 6.12
N SER A 371 -5.11 -26.80 5.88
CA SER A 371 -4.48 -26.33 4.65
C SER A 371 -2.96 -26.56 4.69
N PRO A 372 -2.34 -27.14 3.65
CA PRO A 372 -0.89 -27.24 3.56
C PRO A 372 -0.23 -25.87 3.38
N LEU A 373 1.06 -25.75 3.68
CA LEU A 373 1.84 -24.51 3.50
C LEU A 373 1.92 -24.03 2.03
N SER A 374 1.58 -24.89 1.07
CA SER A 374 1.48 -24.49 -0.33
C SER A 374 0.29 -23.61 -0.65
N VAL A 375 -0.74 -23.56 0.22
CA VAL A 375 -1.87 -22.65 0.06
C VAL A 375 -1.40 -21.22 0.34
N GLY A 376 -1.49 -20.38 -0.68
CA GLY A 376 -1.02 -18.99 -0.74
C GLY A 376 0.10 -18.76 -1.76
N GLN A 377 0.67 -19.81 -2.37
CA GLN A 377 1.77 -19.67 -3.34
C GLN A 377 1.40 -18.84 -4.58
N PHE A 378 0.12 -18.81 -4.95
CA PHE A 378 -0.46 -18.05 -6.05
C PHE A 378 -1.39 -16.92 -5.57
N ALA A 379 -1.19 -16.47 -4.32
CA ALA A 379 -1.91 -15.33 -3.75
C ALA A 379 -1.52 -13.98 -4.36
N GLY A 380 -0.39 -13.88 -5.06
CA GLY A 380 0.20 -12.58 -5.41
C GLY A 380 0.72 -11.84 -4.17
N LYS A 381 1.20 -10.61 -4.35
CA LYS A 381 1.59 -9.74 -3.23
C LYS A 381 0.37 -9.13 -2.55
N TRP A 382 0.52 -8.72 -1.30
CA TRP A 382 -0.53 -7.97 -0.59
C TRP A 382 -0.73 -6.60 -1.25
N CYS A 383 0.36 -5.89 -1.57
CA CYS A 383 0.33 -4.66 -2.36
C CYS A 383 1.01 -4.84 -3.73
N SER A 384 0.26 -4.68 -4.83
CA SER A 384 0.83 -4.64 -6.19
C SER A 384 1.47 -3.28 -6.46
N TYR A 385 2.64 -3.29 -7.09
CA TYR A 385 3.35 -2.10 -7.59
C TYR A 385 3.35 -2.05 -9.13
N ASN A 386 2.53 -2.90 -9.76
CA ASN A 386 2.59 -3.26 -11.17
C ASN A 386 4.03 -3.58 -11.62
N ALA A 387 4.70 -4.41 -10.83
CA ALA A 387 5.96 -5.06 -11.19
C ALA A 387 5.64 -6.55 -11.41
N PRO A 388 5.21 -6.93 -12.63
CA PRO A 388 4.77 -8.28 -12.92
C PRO A 388 5.77 -9.32 -12.42
N PRO A 389 5.31 -10.48 -11.92
CA PRO A 389 3.92 -10.93 -11.77
C PRO A 389 3.31 -10.72 -10.36
N ASP A 390 2.94 -9.50 -9.96
CA ASP A 390 2.50 -9.21 -8.58
C ASP A 390 1.02 -9.42 -8.22
N LEU A 391 0.17 -9.74 -9.20
CA LEU A 391 -1.25 -10.06 -9.00
C LEU A 391 -1.49 -11.58 -8.78
N PRO A 392 -2.61 -11.98 -8.15
CA PRO A 392 -2.95 -13.40 -7.96
C PRO A 392 -3.11 -14.15 -9.29
N TYR A 393 -2.66 -15.39 -9.32
CA TYR A 393 -2.88 -16.30 -10.46
C TYR A 393 -4.22 -17.04 -10.34
N ASP A 394 -4.46 -18.05 -11.18
CA ASP A 394 -5.67 -18.87 -11.17
C ASP A 394 -5.85 -19.58 -9.82
N GLN A 395 -6.96 -19.30 -9.15
CA GLN A 395 -7.22 -19.77 -7.79
C GLN A 395 -7.58 -21.25 -7.70
N ARG A 396 -7.75 -21.95 -8.84
CA ARG A 396 -7.88 -23.41 -8.84
C ARG A 396 -6.68 -24.11 -8.20
N GLU A 397 -5.48 -23.54 -8.32
CA GLU A 397 -4.25 -24.05 -7.70
C GLU A 397 -4.31 -24.01 -6.16
N GLU A 398 -5.12 -23.13 -5.61
CA GLU A 398 -5.26 -22.87 -4.17
C GLU A 398 -6.47 -23.58 -3.55
N ASP A 399 -7.49 -23.84 -4.37
CA ASP A 399 -8.75 -24.44 -3.94
C ASP A 399 -8.60 -25.87 -3.45
N GLY A 400 -7.57 -26.60 -3.91
CA GLY A 400 -7.28 -27.98 -3.48
C GLY A 400 -6.92 -28.11 -1.99
N GLY A 401 -6.48 -27.03 -1.34
CA GLY A 401 -6.18 -26.99 0.10
C GLY A 401 -7.21 -26.20 0.92
N SER A 402 -8.42 -25.98 0.39
CA SER A 402 -9.44 -25.10 0.97
C SER A 402 -10.82 -25.78 1.06
N LEU A 403 -11.68 -25.33 1.99
CA LEU A 403 -13.13 -25.56 1.85
C LEU A 403 -13.66 -24.60 0.80
N VAL A 404 -14.36 -25.13 -0.21
CA VAL A 404 -14.89 -24.36 -1.33
C VAL A 404 -16.41 -24.37 -1.29
N PHE A 405 -17.02 -23.20 -1.45
CA PHE A 405 -18.46 -23.00 -1.53
C PHE A 405 -18.78 -22.22 -2.81
N ASP A 406 -19.60 -22.78 -3.69
CA ASP A 406 -20.02 -22.13 -4.92
C ASP A 406 -21.47 -21.65 -4.84
N SER A 407 -21.75 -20.45 -5.32
CA SER A 407 -23.13 -20.06 -5.64
C SER A 407 -23.69 -20.96 -6.75
N ASP A 408 -25.00 -20.97 -6.91
CA ASP A 408 -25.62 -21.41 -8.16
C ASP A 408 -25.08 -20.58 -9.34
N ILE A 409 -25.21 -21.10 -10.57
CA ILE A 409 -24.84 -20.35 -11.77
C ILE A 409 -25.69 -19.08 -11.80
N LEU A 410 -25.04 -17.94 -11.92
CA LEU A 410 -25.74 -16.66 -11.98
C LEU A 410 -26.58 -16.60 -13.26
N ASP A 411 -27.88 -16.46 -13.11
CA ASP A 411 -28.83 -16.25 -14.21
C ASP A 411 -28.78 -14.82 -14.75
N ARG A 412 -28.35 -13.88 -13.89
CA ARG A 412 -28.27 -12.45 -14.15
C ARG A 412 -26.97 -11.86 -13.63
N ARG A 413 -26.62 -10.70 -14.17
CA ARG A 413 -25.49 -9.89 -13.71
C ARG A 413 -25.66 -9.53 -12.23
N CYS A 414 -24.59 -9.67 -11.45
CA CYS A 414 -24.53 -9.27 -10.04
C CYS A 414 -23.39 -8.26 -9.86
N GLU A 415 -23.71 -7.05 -9.41
CA GLU A 415 -22.70 -6.03 -9.10
C GLU A 415 -22.55 -5.92 -7.58
N VAL A 416 -21.32 -6.03 -7.10
CA VAL A 416 -20.99 -5.91 -5.68
C VAL A 416 -20.10 -4.69 -5.51
N LEU A 417 -20.47 -3.78 -4.60
CA LEU A 417 -19.72 -2.56 -4.29
C LEU A 417 -19.63 -2.36 -2.77
N GLY A 418 -18.43 -2.49 -2.21
CA GLY A 418 -18.15 -2.39 -0.78
C GLY A 418 -17.36 -3.59 -0.27
N SER A 419 -17.32 -3.79 1.05
CA SER A 419 -16.59 -4.90 1.68
C SER A 419 -17.53 -6.06 2.01
N PRO A 420 -17.37 -7.24 1.37
CA PRO A 420 -18.05 -8.46 1.82
C PRO A 420 -17.65 -8.85 3.24
N VAL A 421 -18.56 -9.52 3.96
CA VAL A 421 -18.29 -10.05 5.29
C VAL A 421 -18.68 -11.51 5.36
N VAL A 422 -17.86 -12.34 5.98
CA VAL A 422 -18.12 -13.77 6.14
C VAL A 422 -18.24 -14.07 7.62
N ARG A 423 -19.38 -14.60 8.03
CA ARG A 423 -19.60 -15.07 9.40
C ARG A 423 -19.40 -16.58 9.44
N LEU A 424 -18.48 -17.02 10.29
CA LEU A 424 -18.16 -18.43 10.48
C LEU A 424 -18.42 -18.83 11.94
N VAL A 425 -18.98 -20.01 12.14
CA VAL A 425 -18.98 -20.71 13.42
C VAL A 425 -18.02 -21.87 13.29
N LEU A 426 -16.94 -21.85 14.06
CA LEU A 426 -15.81 -22.75 13.89
C LEU A 426 -15.22 -23.24 15.21
N ALA A 427 -14.50 -24.35 15.18
CA ALA A 427 -13.59 -24.80 16.23
C ALA A 427 -12.24 -25.17 15.58
N VAL A 428 -11.16 -25.13 16.35
CA VAL A 428 -9.81 -25.46 15.87
C VAL A 428 -9.10 -26.42 16.81
N THR A 429 -8.06 -27.10 16.32
CA THR A 429 -7.24 -28.04 17.11
C THR A 429 -6.09 -27.38 17.88
N GLY A 430 -5.73 -26.14 17.56
CA GLY A 430 -4.60 -25.41 18.14
C GLY A 430 -5.00 -24.11 18.85
N PRO A 431 -4.19 -23.62 19.80
CA PRO A 431 -4.46 -22.38 20.52
C PRO A 431 -4.18 -21.10 19.72
N ASP A 432 -3.32 -21.19 18.71
CA ASP A 432 -2.93 -20.11 17.80
C ASP A 432 -3.29 -20.59 16.37
N ALA A 433 -4.12 -19.83 15.66
CA ALA A 433 -4.69 -20.25 14.38
C ALA A 433 -5.09 -19.04 13.55
N MET A 434 -5.09 -19.19 12.22
CA MET A 434 -5.58 -18.18 11.30
C MET A 434 -6.65 -18.75 10.37
N VAL A 435 -7.43 -17.85 9.78
CA VAL A 435 -8.34 -18.16 8.67
C VAL A 435 -8.07 -17.19 7.54
N ALA A 436 -7.88 -17.72 6.34
CA ALA A 436 -7.88 -16.97 5.11
C ALA A 436 -9.17 -17.25 4.33
N VAL A 437 -9.82 -16.19 3.86
CA VAL A 437 -11.07 -16.28 3.12
C VAL A 437 -10.90 -15.57 1.79
N ARG A 438 -11.23 -16.25 0.69
CA ARG A 438 -11.08 -15.73 -0.68
C ARG A 438 -12.42 -15.73 -1.36
N LEU A 439 -12.72 -14.67 -2.11
CA LEU A 439 -13.87 -14.60 -3.00
C LEU A 439 -13.39 -14.50 -4.44
N SER A 440 -13.86 -15.42 -5.29
CA SER A 440 -13.44 -15.55 -6.68
C SER A 440 -14.62 -15.50 -7.63
N ASP A 441 -14.37 -14.95 -8.81
CA ASP A 441 -15.24 -15.02 -9.98
C ASP A 441 -14.88 -16.27 -10.79
N VAL A 442 -15.80 -17.24 -10.86
CA VAL A 442 -15.58 -18.51 -11.55
C VAL A 442 -16.28 -18.49 -12.90
N ALA A 443 -15.47 -18.55 -13.96
CA ALA A 443 -15.95 -18.57 -15.35
C ALA A 443 -16.60 -19.93 -15.71
N PRO A 444 -17.39 -20.00 -16.82
CA PRO A 444 -18.03 -21.25 -17.26
C PRO A 444 -17.05 -22.38 -17.58
N ASP A 445 -15.80 -22.04 -17.92
CA ASP A 445 -14.72 -23.00 -18.15
C ASP A 445 -13.98 -23.42 -16.86
N GLY A 446 -14.44 -22.93 -15.70
CA GLY A 446 -13.94 -23.26 -14.37
C GLY A 446 -12.76 -22.43 -13.91
N ARG A 447 -12.18 -21.53 -14.73
CA ARG A 447 -11.10 -20.64 -14.25
C ARG A 447 -11.60 -19.75 -13.11
N ALA A 448 -10.80 -19.60 -12.06
CA ALA A 448 -11.18 -18.85 -10.88
C ALA A 448 -10.28 -17.61 -10.70
N THR A 449 -10.83 -16.42 -10.94
CA THR A 449 -10.13 -15.14 -10.75
C THR A 449 -10.41 -14.62 -9.35
N ARG A 450 -9.38 -14.42 -8.52
CA ARG A 450 -9.56 -13.82 -7.19
C ARG A 450 -10.05 -12.38 -7.33
N VAL A 451 -11.17 -12.06 -6.67
CA VAL A 451 -11.76 -10.73 -6.67
C VAL A 451 -11.42 -9.97 -5.38
N THR A 452 -11.53 -10.64 -4.24
CA THR A 452 -11.15 -10.08 -2.94
C THR A 452 -10.77 -11.21 -1.97
N TYR A 453 -10.17 -10.86 -0.84
CA TYR A 453 -9.85 -11.78 0.25
C TYR A 453 -9.82 -11.05 1.59
N GLY A 454 -9.76 -11.81 2.67
CA GLY A 454 -9.62 -11.33 4.03
C GLY A 454 -8.86 -12.36 4.87
N LEU A 455 -8.15 -11.85 5.87
CA LEU A 455 -7.40 -12.65 6.83
C LEU A 455 -7.91 -12.36 8.24
N LEU A 456 -7.90 -13.37 9.09
CA LEU A 456 -8.12 -13.20 10.52
C LEU A 456 -7.22 -14.15 11.31
N ASN A 457 -6.40 -13.58 12.18
CA ASN A 457 -5.79 -14.32 13.27
C ASN A 457 -6.86 -14.55 14.34
N LEU A 458 -7.22 -15.80 14.58
CA LEU A 458 -8.34 -16.17 15.44
C LEU A 458 -8.09 -15.85 16.92
N THR A 459 -6.84 -15.62 17.33
CA THR A 459 -6.54 -15.09 18.67
C THR A 459 -6.98 -13.62 18.81
N HIS A 460 -7.06 -12.87 17.71
CA HIS A 460 -7.53 -11.49 17.62
C HIS A 460 -9.02 -11.36 17.26
N ARG A 461 -9.80 -12.45 17.28
CA ARG A 461 -11.22 -12.50 16.88
C ARG A 461 -12.15 -11.47 17.54
N THR A 462 -11.77 -10.95 18.70
CA THR A 462 -12.54 -9.94 19.46
C THR A 462 -11.83 -8.59 19.53
N ASP A 463 -10.50 -8.58 19.55
CA ASP A 463 -9.69 -7.40 19.86
C ASP A 463 -8.25 -7.61 19.38
N HIS A 464 -7.65 -6.58 18.78
CA HIS A 464 -6.25 -6.61 18.34
C HIS A 464 -5.24 -6.14 19.40
N GLU A 465 -5.67 -5.39 20.41
CA GLU A 465 -4.85 -4.93 21.53
C GLU A 465 -4.68 -6.02 22.59
N MET A 466 -5.76 -6.74 22.88
CA MET A 466 -5.79 -7.81 23.89
C MET A 466 -6.18 -9.18 23.28
N PRO A 467 -5.36 -9.75 22.38
CA PRO A 467 -5.63 -11.06 21.80
C PRO A 467 -5.66 -12.15 22.87
N ARG A 468 -6.46 -13.19 22.62
CA ARG A 468 -6.65 -14.33 23.52
C ARG A 468 -6.54 -15.63 22.76
N ARG A 469 -5.69 -16.54 23.24
CA ARG A 469 -5.58 -17.89 22.71
C ARG A 469 -6.92 -18.61 22.65
N LEU A 470 -7.02 -19.52 21.71
CA LEU A 470 -8.18 -20.39 21.53
C LEU A 470 -8.06 -21.58 22.48
N GLU A 471 -9.20 -22.08 22.92
CA GLU A 471 -9.32 -23.38 23.58
C GLU A 471 -9.60 -24.43 22.49
N PRO A 472 -8.73 -25.43 22.29
CA PRO A 472 -8.94 -26.44 21.27
C PRO A 472 -10.30 -27.14 21.41
N GLY A 473 -11.04 -27.26 20.30
CA GLY A 473 -12.38 -27.85 20.26
C GLY A 473 -13.51 -26.92 20.72
N GLN A 474 -13.23 -25.78 21.34
CA GLN A 474 -14.24 -24.78 21.68
C GLN A 474 -14.78 -24.13 20.41
N ARG A 475 -16.10 -23.93 20.36
CA ARG A 475 -16.76 -23.23 19.25
C ARG A 475 -16.67 -21.73 19.45
N TYR A 476 -16.28 -21.04 18.39
CA TYR A 476 -16.21 -19.60 18.28
C TYR A 476 -17.06 -19.13 17.11
N GLU A 477 -17.66 -17.96 17.27
CA GLU A 477 -18.25 -17.22 16.18
C GLU A 477 -17.30 -16.09 15.80
N VAL A 478 -16.98 -15.98 14.52
CA VAL A 478 -16.09 -14.95 14.01
C VAL A 478 -16.68 -14.26 12.78
N ARG A 479 -16.31 -12.99 12.59
CA ARG A 479 -16.67 -12.19 11.42
C ARG A 479 -15.38 -11.78 10.72
N ILE A 480 -15.23 -12.16 9.47
CA ILE A 480 -14.09 -11.81 8.63
C ILE A 480 -14.58 -10.81 7.59
N THR A 481 -14.10 -9.57 7.67
CA THR A 481 -14.32 -8.55 6.64
C THR A 481 -13.29 -8.77 5.53
N LEU A 482 -13.74 -8.89 4.28
CA LEU A 482 -12.85 -8.96 3.12
C LEU A 482 -12.51 -7.55 2.64
N ASN A 483 -11.43 -7.41 1.87
CA ASN A 483 -11.08 -6.16 1.21
C ASN A 483 -12.27 -5.65 0.37
N GLY A 484 -12.42 -4.33 0.32
CA GLY A 484 -13.42 -3.65 -0.49
C GLY A 484 -13.27 -4.01 -1.96
N MET A 485 -14.39 -4.03 -2.68
CA MET A 485 -14.42 -4.36 -4.10
C MET A 485 -15.49 -3.56 -4.84
N ALA A 486 -15.27 -3.34 -6.14
CA ALA A 486 -16.32 -3.06 -7.12
C ALA A 486 -16.15 -3.99 -8.31
N HIS A 487 -16.95 -5.06 -8.34
CA HIS A 487 -16.87 -6.07 -9.39
C HIS A 487 -18.25 -6.45 -9.90
N ALA A 488 -18.33 -6.68 -11.21
CA ALA A 488 -19.51 -7.17 -11.88
C ALA A 488 -19.33 -8.62 -12.32
N PHE A 489 -20.04 -9.53 -11.65
CA PHE A 489 -20.13 -10.93 -12.04
C PHE A 489 -21.17 -11.07 -13.17
N PRO A 490 -20.79 -11.61 -14.35
CA PRO A 490 -21.71 -11.76 -15.46
C PRO A 490 -22.59 -13.03 -15.32
N PRO A 491 -23.71 -13.11 -16.07
CA PRO A 491 -24.48 -14.36 -16.17
C PRO A 491 -23.59 -15.53 -16.64
N GLY A 492 -23.90 -16.74 -16.17
CA GLY A 492 -23.14 -17.95 -16.47
C GLY A 492 -21.94 -18.21 -15.56
N HIS A 493 -21.50 -17.21 -14.80
CA HIS A 493 -20.44 -17.36 -13.80
C HIS A 493 -20.98 -17.83 -12.44
N ARG A 494 -20.07 -18.15 -11.52
CA ARG A 494 -20.39 -18.40 -10.10
C ARG A 494 -19.55 -17.50 -9.21
N ILE A 495 -20.09 -17.19 -8.03
CA ILE A 495 -19.32 -16.61 -6.93
C ILE A 495 -18.80 -17.77 -6.09
N ARG A 496 -17.48 -17.86 -5.94
CA ARG A 496 -16.82 -18.88 -5.10
C ARG A 496 -16.27 -18.26 -3.83
N LEU A 497 -16.55 -18.89 -2.70
CA LEU A 497 -15.93 -18.61 -1.42
C LEU A 497 -14.99 -19.77 -1.07
N SER A 498 -13.71 -19.48 -0.81
CA SER A 498 -12.74 -20.48 -0.34
C SER A 498 -12.23 -20.13 1.06
N VAL A 499 -12.21 -21.11 1.97
CA VAL A 499 -11.75 -20.96 3.37
C VAL A 499 -10.55 -21.87 3.63
N SER A 500 -9.46 -21.30 4.12
CA SER A 500 -8.17 -21.98 4.33
C SER A 500 -7.59 -21.67 5.72
N THR A 501 -6.74 -22.54 6.26
CA THR A 501 -6.06 -22.34 7.57
C THR A 501 -4.60 -21.87 7.44
N SER A 502 -4.13 -21.65 6.21
CA SER A 502 -2.84 -21.07 5.86
C SER A 502 -3.00 -20.21 4.60
N TYR A 503 -2.16 -19.19 4.44
CA TYR A 503 -2.06 -18.41 3.20
C TYR A 503 -0.63 -17.90 2.96
N TRP A 504 0.32 -18.82 3.04
CA TRP A 504 1.75 -18.57 2.86
C TRP A 504 2.15 -18.57 1.37
N PRO A 505 2.97 -17.63 0.88
CA PRO A 505 3.75 -16.66 1.63
C PRO A 505 3.09 -15.29 1.82
N LEU A 506 1.81 -15.08 1.53
CA LEU A 506 1.19 -13.77 1.74
C LEU A 506 1.17 -13.38 3.23
N ALA A 507 0.82 -14.34 4.11
CA ALA A 507 0.83 -14.17 5.56
C ALA A 507 1.67 -15.26 6.24
N TRP A 508 2.39 -14.89 7.28
CA TRP A 508 3.17 -15.81 8.11
C TRP A 508 2.22 -16.80 8.80
N PRO A 509 2.47 -18.12 8.71
CA PRO A 509 1.54 -19.09 9.25
C PRO A 509 1.61 -19.21 10.78
N PRO A 510 0.60 -19.82 11.41
CA PRO A 510 0.65 -20.20 12.82
C PRO A 510 1.86 -21.09 13.15
N PRO A 511 2.24 -21.28 14.42
CA PRO A 511 3.43 -22.06 14.78
C PRO A 511 3.33 -23.56 14.44
N ARG A 512 2.12 -24.10 14.25
CA ARG A 512 1.85 -25.51 13.95
C ARG A 512 0.69 -25.64 12.95
N PRO A 513 0.57 -26.76 12.23
CA PRO A 513 -0.62 -27.07 11.46
C PRO A 513 -1.89 -27.03 12.34
N VAL A 514 -2.94 -26.39 11.85
CA VAL A 514 -4.23 -26.31 12.53
C VAL A 514 -5.33 -26.84 11.63
N ARG A 515 -6.11 -27.79 12.16
CA ARG A 515 -7.37 -28.21 11.58
C ARG A 515 -8.48 -27.31 12.07
N LEU A 516 -9.27 -26.80 11.13
CA LEU A 516 -10.50 -26.06 11.36
C LEU A 516 -11.70 -26.97 11.12
N ALA A 517 -12.66 -26.95 12.04
CA ALA A 517 -13.99 -27.52 11.88
C ALA A 517 -15.01 -26.37 11.76
N LEU A 518 -15.68 -26.27 10.61
CA LEU A 518 -16.72 -25.30 10.31
C LEU A 518 -18.10 -25.92 10.52
N TYR A 519 -18.99 -25.22 11.22
CA TYR A 519 -20.35 -25.66 11.51
C TYR A 519 -21.36 -24.90 10.62
N THR A 520 -21.84 -25.53 9.54
CA THR A 520 -22.85 -24.94 8.63
C THR A 520 -24.19 -24.74 9.32
N GLY A 521 -25.07 -23.92 8.73
CA GLY A 521 -26.31 -23.45 9.37
C GLY A 521 -26.24 -21.99 9.81
N PRO A 522 -25.44 -21.64 10.83
CA PRO A 522 -25.25 -20.26 11.25
C PRO A 522 -24.20 -19.49 10.41
N CYS A 523 -23.45 -20.17 9.54
CA CYS A 523 -22.46 -19.54 8.67
C CYS A 523 -23.11 -18.90 7.44
N TYR A 524 -22.67 -17.70 7.06
CA TYR A 524 -23.16 -17.01 5.87
C TYR A 524 -22.16 -16.00 5.30
N LEU A 525 -22.31 -15.71 4.02
CA LEU A 525 -21.66 -14.63 3.29
C LEU A 525 -22.61 -13.41 3.20
N GLU A 526 -22.13 -12.25 3.59
CA GLU A 526 -22.78 -10.94 3.41
C GLU A 526 -22.17 -10.23 2.20
N LEU A 527 -22.98 -9.94 1.18
CA LEU A 527 -22.55 -9.19 -0.02
C LEU A 527 -23.23 -7.81 -0.10
N PRO A 528 -22.48 -6.72 -0.28
CA PRO A 528 -23.05 -5.42 -0.59
C PRO A 528 -23.43 -5.34 -2.08
N VAL A 529 -24.65 -5.80 -2.39
CA VAL A 529 -25.13 -5.91 -3.78
C VAL A 529 -25.67 -4.57 -4.26
N ARG A 530 -24.99 -3.99 -5.24
CA ARG A 530 -25.36 -2.72 -5.86
C ARG A 530 -26.47 -2.93 -6.92
N PRO A 531 -27.57 -2.16 -6.87
CA PRO A 531 -28.57 -2.18 -7.92
C PRO A 531 -28.00 -1.74 -9.28
N ILE A 532 -28.43 -2.40 -10.35
CA ILE A 532 -27.96 -2.13 -11.72
C ILE A 532 -28.88 -1.09 -12.38
N LYS A 533 -28.31 0.00 -12.93
CA LYS A 533 -29.02 1.05 -13.67
C LYS A 533 -30.24 1.62 -12.93
N ALA A 534 -30.06 1.94 -11.64
CA ALA A 534 -31.11 2.59 -10.87
C ALA A 534 -31.38 4.01 -11.45
N PRO A 535 -32.64 4.48 -11.52
CA PRO A 535 -32.95 5.81 -12.07
C PRO A 535 -32.27 6.98 -11.35
N ASP A 536 -31.84 6.77 -10.11
CA ASP A 536 -31.17 7.75 -9.25
C ASP A 536 -29.64 7.61 -9.26
N GLU A 537 -29.07 6.83 -10.19
CA GLU A 537 -27.63 6.64 -10.30
C GLU A 537 -26.88 7.96 -10.54
N PRO A 538 -25.96 8.35 -9.65
CA PRO A 538 -25.16 9.56 -9.83
C PRO A 538 -24.33 9.45 -11.10
N HIS A 539 -24.44 10.47 -11.95
CA HIS A 539 -23.57 10.62 -13.10
C HIS A 539 -22.14 10.90 -12.62
N VAL A 540 -21.17 10.16 -13.17
CA VAL A 540 -19.74 10.44 -12.99
C VAL A 540 -19.27 11.15 -14.25
N SER A 541 -18.77 12.38 -14.11
CA SER A 541 -18.20 13.09 -15.24
C SER A 541 -17.03 12.29 -15.84
N PRO A 542 -16.92 12.18 -17.17
CA PRO A 542 -15.77 11.54 -17.80
C PRO A 542 -14.47 12.23 -17.39
N PHE A 543 -13.47 11.45 -17.01
CA PHE A 543 -12.13 11.97 -16.78
C PHE A 543 -11.46 12.33 -18.12
N GLY A 544 -10.67 13.41 -18.11
CA GLY A 544 -9.82 13.76 -19.24
C GLY A 544 -8.72 12.72 -19.53
N GLU A 545 -8.02 12.89 -20.64
CA GLU A 545 -6.79 12.14 -20.91
C GLU A 545 -5.73 12.47 -19.84
N PRO A 546 -4.97 11.48 -19.32
CA PRO A 546 -3.87 11.75 -18.40
C PRO A 546 -2.85 12.71 -19.03
N GLU A 547 -2.56 13.81 -18.34
CA GLU A 547 -1.52 14.78 -18.70
C GLU A 547 -0.40 14.83 -17.65
N GLY A 548 0.76 15.35 -18.05
CA GLY A 548 1.87 15.69 -17.16
C GLY A 548 2.96 16.45 -17.91
N THR A 549 3.89 17.05 -17.17
CA THR A 549 5.07 17.70 -17.77
C THR A 549 6.09 16.65 -18.22
N PRO A 550 7.05 17.02 -19.11
CA PRO A 550 8.10 16.10 -19.53
C PRO A 550 8.85 15.53 -18.32
N PRO A 551 9.12 14.21 -18.28
CA PRO A 551 9.98 13.64 -17.26
C PRO A 551 11.41 14.17 -17.41
N VAL A 552 12.17 14.23 -16.30
CA VAL A 552 13.61 14.48 -16.34
C VAL A 552 14.28 13.46 -17.28
N PRO A 553 15.21 13.88 -18.16
CA PRO A 553 15.84 12.97 -19.10
C PRO A 553 16.65 11.89 -18.37
N THR A 554 16.46 10.64 -18.81
CA THR A 554 17.19 9.50 -18.28
C THR A 554 17.68 8.58 -19.39
N THR A 555 18.91 8.11 -19.27
CA THR A 555 19.51 7.12 -20.17
C THR A 555 19.63 5.76 -19.48
N LEU A 556 19.04 4.71 -20.06
CA LEU A 556 19.27 3.33 -19.63
C LEU A 556 20.65 2.86 -20.12
N LEU A 557 21.57 2.60 -19.19
CA LEU A 557 22.95 2.17 -19.51
C LEU A 557 23.09 0.65 -19.50
N LYS A 558 22.36 -0.03 -18.61
CA LYS A 558 22.31 -1.49 -18.52
C LYS A 558 20.89 -1.90 -18.18
N SER A 559 20.32 -2.81 -18.97
CA SER A 559 19.03 -3.43 -18.66
C SER A 559 19.14 -4.28 -17.40
N GLY A 560 18.09 -4.22 -16.58
CA GLY A 560 17.92 -5.13 -15.46
C GLY A 560 17.26 -6.44 -15.88
N GLU A 561 16.83 -7.20 -14.88
CA GLU A 561 16.08 -8.45 -15.01
C GLU A 561 14.98 -8.50 -13.96
N GLU A 562 13.85 -9.08 -14.32
CA GLU A 562 12.74 -9.32 -13.41
C GLU A 562 12.24 -10.75 -13.59
N GLY A 563 11.81 -11.37 -12.49
CA GLY A 563 11.28 -12.71 -12.55
C GLY A 563 10.75 -13.18 -11.22
N TRP A 564 9.58 -13.83 -11.24
CA TRP A 564 9.09 -14.58 -10.09
C TRP A 564 8.98 -16.05 -10.47
N THR A 565 9.71 -16.88 -9.75
CA THR A 565 9.80 -18.31 -10.00
C THR A 565 9.25 -19.07 -8.80
N VAL A 566 8.26 -19.90 -9.06
CA VAL A 566 7.76 -20.91 -8.12
C VAL A 566 8.51 -22.21 -8.37
N SER A 567 9.13 -22.78 -7.34
CA SER A 567 9.82 -24.08 -7.42
C SER A 567 9.36 -25.04 -6.33
N ARG A 568 9.36 -26.35 -6.66
CA ARG A 568 9.06 -27.46 -5.75
C ARG A 568 9.97 -28.64 -6.08
N ASP A 569 10.79 -29.05 -5.12
CA ASP A 569 11.59 -30.27 -5.20
C ASP A 569 10.80 -31.43 -4.56
N LEU A 570 10.40 -32.41 -5.36
CA LEU A 570 9.59 -33.55 -4.90
C LEU A 570 10.40 -34.64 -4.17
N VAL A 571 11.73 -34.58 -4.19
CA VAL A 571 12.60 -35.49 -3.44
C VAL A 571 12.85 -34.95 -2.04
N THR A 572 13.14 -33.65 -1.94
CA THR A 572 13.44 -33.00 -0.65
C THR A 572 12.24 -32.32 0.00
N TYR A 573 11.12 -32.21 -0.71
CA TYR A 573 9.90 -31.48 -0.33
C TYR A 573 10.11 -29.97 -0.12
N LYS A 574 11.24 -29.41 -0.55
CA LYS A 574 11.52 -27.98 -0.47
C LYS A 574 10.75 -27.22 -1.54
N SER A 575 10.09 -26.15 -1.14
CA SER A 575 9.38 -25.24 -2.03
C SER A 575 9.84 -23.80 -1.80
N ALA A 576 9.82 -22.99 -2.85
CA ALA A 576 10.16 -21.58 -2.74
C ALA A 576 9.43 -20.72 -3.79
N LEU A 577 9.17 -19.47 -3.41
CA LEU A 577 8.92 -18.36 -4.31
C LEU A 577 10.19 -17.51 -4.36
N HIS A 578 10.82 -17.41 -5.53
CA HIS A 578 12.00 -16.58 -5.76
C HIS A 578 11.64 -15.38 -6.64
N VAL A 579 11.91 -14.18 -6.15
CA VAL A 579 11.63 -12.90 -6.81
C VAL A 579 12.94 -12.19 -7.09
N VAL A 580 13.14 -11.75 -8.33
CA VAL A 580 14.23 -10.85 -8.73
C VAL A 580 13.60 -9.59 -9.30
N LYS A 581 14.07 -8.43 -8.83
CA LYS A 581 13.76 -7.12 -9.40
C LYS A 581 15.04 -6.31 -9.46
N ASP A 582 15.67 -6.33 -10.63
CA ASP A 582 16.84 -5.53 -10.98
C ASP A 582 16.37 -4.43 -11.93
N LEU A 583 16.53 -3.17 -11.52
CA LEU A 583 16.14 -2.00 -12.33
C LEU A 583 17.25 -1.57 -13.29
N GLY A 584 18.34 -2.34 -13.37
CA GLY A 584 19.48 -2.07 -14.22
C GLY A 584 20.30 -0.88 -13.71
N VAL A 585 21.00 -0.24 -14.64
CA VAL A 585 21.76 0.99 -14.39
C VAL A 585 21.14 2.09 -15.23
N VAL A 586 20.61 3.11 -14.56
CA VAL A 586 20.01 4.28 -15.19
C VAL A 586 20.84 5.51 -14.86
N ARG A 587 21.09 6.37 -15.84
CA ARG A 587 21.67 7.70 -15.63
C ARG A 587 20.57 8.75 -15.65
N ILE A 588 20.56 9.66 -14.67
CA ILE A 588 19.81 10.91 -14.74
C ILE A 588 20.71 11.93 -15.44
N ASP A 589 20.32 12.35 -16.64
CA ASP A 589 21.22 13.04 -17.55
C ASP A 589 21.57 14.46 -17.07
N ASP A 590 20.62 15.16 -16.44
CA ASP A 590 20.79 16.54 -15.95
C ASP A 590 21.86 16.69 -14.87
N ILE A 591 22.15 15.61 -14.14
CA ILE A 591 23.09 15.60 -13.00
C ILE A 591 24.22 14.57 -13.16
N ASP A 592 24.29 13.92 -14.33
CA ASP A 592 25.20 12.82 -14.68
C ASP A 592 25.34 11.72 -13.59
N MET A 593 24.27 11.45 -12.85
CA MET A 593 24.29 10.44 -11.79
C MET A 593 23.77 9.10 -12.30
N ARG A 594 24.59 8.07 -12.17
CA ARG A 594 24.21 6.67 -12.47
C ARG A 594 23.73 6.00 -11.20
N ILE A 595 22.60 5.30 -11.29
CA ILE A 595 21.93 4.65 -10.18
C ILE A 595 21.73 3.18 -10.54
N ALA A 596 22.13 2.28 -9.64
CA ALA A 596 21.91 0.85 -9.74
C ALA A 596 21.07 0.38 -8.55
N ARG A 597 20.02 -0.41 -8.81
CA ARG A 597 19.12 -0.93 -7.77
C ARG A 597 18.71 -2.34 -8.10
N ARG A 598 18.94 -3.26 -7.17
CA ARG A 598 18.57 -4.65 -7.32
C ARG A 598 18.08 -5.21 -5.99
N VAL A 599 16.99 -5.96 -6.06
CA VAL A 599 16.50 -6.76 -4.95
C VAL A 599 16.26 -8.20 -5.39
N THR A 600 16.59 -9.13 -4.51
CA THR A 600 16.12 -10.52 -4.58
C THR A 600 15.37 -10.86 -3.31
N GLU A 601 14.23 -11.54 -3.44
CA GLU A 601 13.44 -12.04 -2.31
C GLU A 601 13.24 -13.54 -2.47
N THR A 602 13.35 -14.31 -1.40
CA THR A 602 13.04 -15.74 -1.39
C THR A 602 12.17 -16.07 -0.20
N TYR A 603 11.01 -16.66 -0.46
CA TYR A 603 10.10 -17.19 0.56
C TYR A 603 10.05 -18.70 0.42
N GLY A 604 10.48 -19.45 1.43
CA GLY A 604 10.66 -20.90 1.32
C GLY A 604 10.15 -21.68 2.52
N TRP A 605 9.90 -22.98 2.30
CA TRP A 605 9.46 -23.94 3.31
C TRP A 605 9.71 -25.39 2.86
N THR A 606 9.49 -26.37 3.73
CA THR A 606 9.64 -27.81 3.45
C THR A 606 8.40 -28.58 3.88
N GLY A 607 7.70 -29.22 2.94
CA GLY A 607 6.51 -30.03 3.21
C GLY A 607 5.48 -29.30 4.10
N ASP A 608 5.06 -29.98 5.17
CA ASP A 608 4.17 -29.44 6.22
C ASP A 608 4.93 -29.06 7.51
N ASP A 609 6.23 -28.76 7.43
CA ASP A 609 7.00 -28.23 8.56
C ASP A 609 6.79 -26.71 8.69
N PHE A 610 5.87 -26.31 9.57
CA PHE A 610 5.55 -24.90 9.85
C PHE A 610 6.69 -24.13 10.52
N THR A 611 7.73 -24.82 11.01
CA THR A 611 8.96 -24.18 11.54
C THR A 611 10.04 -23.99 10.47
N SER A 612 9.84 -24.53 9.27
CA SER A 612 10.77 -24.39 8.14
C SER A 612 10.57 -23.11 7.33
N VAL A 613 9.50 -22.34 7.60
CA VAL A 613 9.18 -21.14 6.84
C VAL A 613 10.22 -20.05 7.03
N TYR A 614 10.58 -19.38 5.93
CA TYR A 614 11.51 -18.26 5.98
C TYR A 614 11.29 -17.27 4.83
N GLY A 615 11.71 -16.03 5.07
CA GLY A 615 11.90 -15.01 4.05
C GLY A 615 13.36 -14.52 4.07
N ASP A 616 13.97 -14.32 2.91
CA ASP A 616 15.34 -13.82 2.73
C ASP A 616 15.34 -12.74 1.64
N VAL A 617 15.62 -11.51 2.01
CA VAL A 617 15.61 -10.33 1.12
C VAL A 617 17.00 -9.74 1.05
N GLN A 618 17.52 -9.54 -0.15
CA GLN A 618 18.84 -8.95 -0.40
C GLN A 618 18.70 -7.77 -1.34
N TRP A 619 19.24 -6.62 -0.94
CA TRP A 619 19.27 -5.39 -1.71
C TRP A 619 20.70 -4.99 -2.04
N ARG A 620 20.85 -4.38 -3.22
CA ARG A 620 22.02 -3.61 -3.59
C ARG A 620 21.59 -2.26 -4.14
N MET A 621 22.16 -1.19 -3.58
CA MET A 621 21.99 0.19 -4.03
C MET A 621 23.34 0.74 -4.44
N GLY A 622 23.42 1.44 -5.57
CA GLY A 622 24.68 2.03 -6.05
C GLY A 622 24.49 3.38 -6.71
N PHE A 623 25.43 4.28 -6.47
CA PHE A 623 25.48 5.63 -7.02
C PHE A 623 26.87 5.93 -7.56
N VAL A 624 26.95 6.46 -8.78
CA VAL A 624 28.22 6.82 -9.43
C VAL A 624 28.10 8.15 -10.16
N ARG A 625 29.04 9.06 -9.93
CA ARG A 625 29.27 10.27 -10.73
C ARG A 625 30.75 10.64 -10.65
N ASP A 626 31.38 10.89 -11.79
CA ASP A 626 32.82 11.16 -11.87
C ASP A 626 33.67 10.12 -11.11
N ASP A 627 34.44 10.57 -10.12
CA ASP A 627 35.26 9.74 -9.23
C ASP A 627 34.53 9.34 -7.94
N TRP A 628 33.30 9.80 -7.72
CA TRP A 628 32.46 9.39 -6.60
C TRP A 628 31.69 8.12 -6.95
N GLU A 629 31.98 7.04 -6.21
CA GLU A 629 31.34 5.74 -6.34
C GLU A 629 31.06 5.18 -4.95
N VAL A 630 29.78 4.90 -4.70
CA VAL A 630 29.30 4.35 -3.43
C VAL A 630 28.27 3.28 -3.69
N ASN A 631 28.28 2.22 -2.88
CA ASN A 631 27.22 1.23 -2.89
C ASN A 631 26.97 0.64 -1.50
N THR A 632 25.74 0.19 -1.28
CA THR A 632 25.33 -0.55 -0.09
C THR A 632 24.75 -1.89 -0.47
N GLU A 633 25.05 -2.90 0.33
CA GLU A 633 24.46 -4.23 0.25
C GLU A 633 23.81 -4.54 1.59
N THR A 634 22.52 -4.84 1.57
CA THR A 634 21.78 -5.23 2.78
C THR A 634 21.11 -6.58 2.60
N ARG A 635 21.10 -7.39 3.65
CA ARG A 635 20.36 -8.64 3.70
C ARG A 635 19.50 -8.67 4.96
N THR A 636 18.26 -9.13 4.83
CA THR A 636 17.34 -9.38 5.94
C THR A 636 16.76 -10.77 5.78
N LYS A 637 16.97 -11.64 6.76
CA LYS A 637 16.43 -12.99 6.80
C LYS A 637 15.61 -13.19 8.06
N LEU A 638 14.35 -13.55 7.88
CA LEU A 638 13.40 -13.89 8.94
C LEU A 638 13.08 -15.39 8.86
N THR A 639 13.21 -16.09 9.98
CA THR A 639 12.76 -17.48 10.16
C THR A 639 11.93 -17.56 11.44
N SER A 640 11.22 -18.66 11.67
CA SER A 640 10.48 -18.84 12.93
C SER A 640 10.51 -20.28 13.45
N THR A 641 10.57 -20.43 14.77
CA THR A 641 10.22 -21.67 15.47
C THR A 641 8.76 -21.60 15.92
N GLU A 642 8.32 -22.58 16.72
CA GLU A 642 7.01 -22.53 17.35
C GLU A 642 6.87 -21.39 18.37
N THR A 643 7.99 -20.91 18.94
CA THR A 643 7.99 -19.95 20.06
C THR A 643 8.62 -18.62 19.72
N ASP A 644 9.45 -18.54 18.67
CA ASP A 644 10.26 -17.36 18.39
C ASP A 644 10.39 -17.07 16.90
N PHE A 645 10.48 -15.78 16.57
CA PHE A 645 11.06 -15.29 15.34
C PHE A 645 12.58 -15.13 15.51
N HIS A 646 13.32 -15.51 14.47
CA HIS A 646 14.76 -15.28 14.38
C HIS A 646 15.04 -14.37 13.19
N LEU A 647 15.60 -13.20 13.50
CA LEU A 647 15.91 -12.17 12.52
C LEU A 647 17.43 -12.02 12.41
N HIS A 648 17.95 -12.25 11.23
CA HIS A 648 19.34 -11.98 10.86
C HIS A 648 19.38 -10.86 9.84
N ALA A 649 20.20 -9.84 10.06
CA ALA A 649 20.39 -8.79 9.08
C ALA A 649 21.87 -8.43 8.90
N GLN A 650 22.22 -7.94 7.72
CA GLN A 650 23.57 -7.52 7.34
C GLN A 650 23.49 -6.20 6.57
N LEU A 651 24.45 -5.31 6.80
CA LEU A 651 24.66 -4.06 6.08
C LEU A 651 26.15 -3.91 5.81
N ASP A 652 26.55 -3.90 4.54
CA ASP A 652 27.89 -3.55 4.11
C ASP A 652 27.81 -2.30 3.21
N ALA A 653 28.75 -1.37 3.39
CA ALA A 653 28.85 -0.16 2.58
C ALA A 653 30.25 0.00 2.00
N TYR A 654 30.32 0.47 0.76
CA TYR A 654 31.56 0.54 -0.02
C TYR A 654 31.74 1.92 -0.65
N GLU A 655 32.95 2.47 -0.56
CA GLU A 655 33.40 3.68 -1.27
C GLU A 655 34.54 3.26 -2.21
N ARG A 656 34.37 3.48 -3.53
CA ARG A 656 35.34 3.09 -4.58
C ARG A 656 35.80 1.63 -4.47
N GLY A 657 34.86 0.74 -4.17
CA GLY A 657 35.10 -0.70 -4.00
C GLY A 657 35.72 -1.11 -2.65
N ASN A 658 36.15 -0.17 -1.81
CA ASN A 658 36.65 -0.48 -0.47
C ASN A 658 35.49 -0.50 0.52
N ARG A 659 35.40 -1.55 1.34
CA ARG A 659 34.38 -1.62 2.39
C ARG A 659 34.69 -0.62 3.51
N VAL A 660 33.80 0.35 3.71
CA VAL A 660 33.95 1.43 4.70
C VAL A 660 33.04 1.24 5.92
N HIS A 661 32.02 0.39 5.84
CA HIS A 661 31.15 0.03 6.96
C HIS A 661 30.70 -1.43 6.83
N SER A 662 30.51 -2.10 7.97
CA SER A 662 29.94 -3.44 8.05
C SER A 662 29.24 -3.62 9.39
N ARG A 663 27.99 -4.08 9.36
CA ARG A 663 27.20 -4.34 10.56
C ARG A 663 26.31 -5.56 10.38
N ASN A 664 26.21 -6.36 11.44
CA ASN A 664 25.39 -7.56 11.46
C ASN A 664 24.47 -7.53 12.70
N TRP A 665 23.26 -8.04 12.54
CA TRP A 665 22.27 -8.21 13.60
C TRP A 665 21.86 -9.67 13.69
N SER A 666 21.62 -10.13 14.91
CA SER A 666 21.00 -11.41 15.21
C SER A 666 20.06 -11.19 16.38
N VAL A 667 18.75 -11.19 16.12
CA VAL A 667 17.70 -10.88 17.10
C VAL A 667 16.75 -12.06 17.21
N VAL A 668 16.43 -12.46 18.43
CA VAL A 668 15.38 -13.44 18.73
C VAL A 668 14.23 -12.69 19.37
N ILE A 669 13.00 -12.92 18.87
CA ILE A 669 11.80 -12.22 19.31
C ILE A 669 10.72 -13.27 19.58
N PRO A 670 10.22 -13.40 20.82
CA PRO A 670 9.16 -14.36 21.11
C PRO A 670 7.91 -14.10 20.27
N ARG A 671 7.26 -15.16 19.81
CA ARG A 671 5.94 -15.11 19.19
C ARG A 671 4.90 -14.79 20.27
N ASP A 672 4.00 -13.88 19.95
CA ASP A 672 2.97 -13.39 20.84
C ASP A 672 1.64 -13.40 20.08
N HIS A 673 0.86 -14.48 20.27
CA HIS A 673 -0.43 -14.72 19.62
C HIS A 673 -0.40 -14.84 18.09
N LEU A 674 0.78 -15.03 17.49
CA LEU A 674 1.01 -15.23 16.06
C LEU A 674 1.50 -16.63 15.75
#